data_AF-A0A8H7SLR6-F1
#
_entry.id   AF-A0A8H7SLR6-F1
#
_cell.length_a   1.000
_cell.length_b   1.000
_cell.length_c   1.000
_cell.angle_alpha   90.00
_cell.angle_beta   90.00
_cell.angle_gamma   90.00
#
_symmetry.space_group_name_H-M   'P 1'
#
loop_
_entity.id
_entity.type
_entity.pdbx_description
1 polymer ?
#
loop_
_entity_poly.entity_id
_entity_poly.type
_entity_poly.pdbx_seq_one_letter_code
_entity_poly.pdbx_strand_id
1 'polypeptide(L)'
;MLNMYSYFPKQSRALDSIKRLKMYFEVQGNSEKEPLPTMSKIVDYCIKYPRLLRIRDSPLKVLHDPTLPYVLVHDWYIGISLDYLETSVIVLLEQWEKVYKKKRHDPGQIADHFVQLVNDIYECYEHTGLALNMPFPEGSSLAATELKDKVKYTSIALIKEKITSSFTTARTIFYDAGSNTIEHLFRSHLQTHAKPTFAYLFSHRISKYQGPDLEYQVQTILDSNLPGLVDVFNLSDEMLKESSTKSFRNDEQNDIEIDNWLIPDHTHTLTLEQYEQKRLVFSTVCEKLNVLLLTPDWIFILKEKIEARLNTLLWKDNWTVSMVSVQLKWLHVLILPWLSYVIPKSGDVDSDWNNFLRQKIKAEHVLYELIYQSRIPKIFDIIRDYPTTKEAILDFHVIATKRDLLQDLQQKLMEELQDRLLHLGASASDILQQYIACIQCLAIIDPSCGIMGPVIEMIESYMKRYRNDAVQGVVELIRDQEEDEFFPAVQEEDVYVFKQSELTNQETPRDTVIIKEDKPAMLRRLQQKSRDSVAMLISMCNSLEDFIKGYSNKLGEVLLLTKNYDTDAEVRKLELLKRHFPAHTFLRCDIMLRDLDISRRLDKSIHENKDVSESLHAIIMSGFYWPGGDDDSDVDDLGEDDEEEIGLSSLQSWPEFERSVRAYETEFKKAKASRKLKFVPSMGSVTLELEFKTRKLKLDVCPEAALIIALFKTKEDSFTRDQIKLQVKISKEKVVEQLDFWIKQQVLELSAEGYFQLIED
;
A
#
# COMPACT_ATOMS: atom_id res chain seq x y z
N MET A 1 -21.30 -10.43 36.62
CA MET A 1 -21.62 -10.26 38.06
C MET A 1 -20.75 -9.17 38.71
N LEU A 2 -20.72 -7.95 38.14
CA LEU A 2 -19.87 -6.83 38.58
C LEU A 2 -20.65 -5.58 39.01
N ASN A 3 -21.99 -5.64 39.03
CA ASN A 3 -22.86 -4.48 39.27
C ASN A 3 -23.56 -4.48 40.65
N MET A 4 -23.01 -5.13 41.68
CA MET A 4 -23.60 -5.10 43.04
C MET A 4 -22.73 -4.51 44.15
N TYR A 5 -21.64 -3.82 43.83
CA TYR A 5 -20.76 -3.20 44.84
C TYR A 5 -20.41 -1.73 44.56
N SER A 6 -21.35 -0.96 44.01
CA SER A 6 -21.25 0.50 43.87
C SER A 6 -21.67 1.23 45.15
N TYR A 7 -21.08 0.88 46.30
CA TYR A 7 -21.26 1.63 47.54
C TYR A 7 -19.93 1.78 48.26
N PHE A 8 -19.23 2.88 47.97
CA PHE A 8 -18.17 3.41 48.84
C PHE A 8 -18.68 3.47 50.29
N PRO A 9 -18.07 2.77 51.26
CA PRO A 9 -18.29 3.08 52.66
C PRO A 9 -17.45 4.32 52.98
N LYS A 10 -18.00 5.49 52.67
CA LYS A 10 -17.48 6.81 53.06
C LYS A 10 -17.04 6.77 54.52
N GLN A 11 -15.92 7.42 54.87
CA GLN A 11 -15.33 7.59 56.22
C GLN A 11 -16.33 7.60 57.41
N SER A 12 -17.57 8.05 57.20
CA SER A 12 -18.74 7.83 58.06
C SER A 12 -18.92 6.39 58.63
N ARG A 13 -18.78 5.32 57.83
CA ARG A 13 -18.92 3.93 58.32
C ARG A 13 -17.72 3.47 59.16
N ALA A 14 -16.52 3.93 58.81
CA ALA A 14 -15.32 3.74 59.63
C ALA A 14 -15.45 4.49 60.97
N LEU A 15 -15.96 5.72 60.96
CA LEU A 15 -16.21 6.50 62.17
C LEU A 15 -17.33 5.90 63.05
N ASP A 16 -18.38 5.35 62.43
CA ASP A 16 -19.46 4.63 63.13
C ASP A 16 -18.97 3.31 63.72
N SER A 17 -18.15 2.54 63.00
CA SER A 17 -17.52 1.33 63.54
C SER A 17 -16.53 1.63 64.66
N ILE A 18 -15.73 2.70 64.59
CA ILE A 18 -14.90 3.18 65.72
C ILE A 18 -15.76 3.48 66.95
N LYS A 19 -16.90 4.18 66.79
CA LYS A 19 -17.81 4.50 67.91
C LYS A 19 -18.45 3.24 68.51
N ARG A 20 -18.91 2.32 67.67
CA ARG A 20 -19.54 1.06 68.10
C ARG A 20 -18.54 0.07 68.73
N LEU A 21 -17.30 0.02 68.24
CA LEU A 21 -16.22 -0.76 68.86
C LEU A 21 -15.88 -0.21 70.24
N LYS A 22 -15.79 1.12 70.40
CA LYS A 22 -15.57 1.74 71.72
C LYS A 22 -16.71 1.42 72.70
N MET A 23 -17.97 1.55 72.27
CA MET A 23 -19.13 1.18 73.10
C MET A 23 -19.12 -0.31 73.48
N TYR A 24 -18.74 -1.21 72.57
CA TYR A 24 -18.67 -2.64 72.84
C TYR A 24 -17.61 -2.98 73.91
N PHE A 25 -16.41 -2.38 73.84
CA PHE A 25 -15.36 -2.58 74.83
C PHE A 25 -15.64 -1.90 76.17
N GLU A 26 -16.40 -0.78 76.17
CA GLU A 26 -16.91 -0.14 77.39
C GLU A 26 -17.92 -1.03 78.13
N VAL A 27 -18.79 -1.74 77.40
CA VAL A 27 -19.79 -2.66 77.98
C VAL A 27 -19.16 -3.93 78.58
N GLN A 28 -18.05 -4.41 78.04
CA GLN A 28 -17.34 -5.59 78.56
C GLN A 28 -16.42 -5.31 79.78
N GLY A 29 -16.37 -4.08 80.29
CA GLY A 29 -15.60 -3.75 81.50
C GLY A 29 -14.08 -3.56 81.29
N ASN A 30 -13.60 -3.52 80.03
CA ASN A 30 -12.21 -3.21 79.69
C ASN A 30 -11.95 -1.68 79.68
N SER A 31 -12.31 -0.97 80.76
CA SER A 31 -12.18 0.50 80.84
C SER A 31 -10.75 0.97 81.20
N GLU A 32 -9.69 0.25 80.81
CA GLU A 32 -8.31 0.70 81.00
C GLU A 32 -7.64 1.04 79.65
N LYS A 33 -7.82 2.31 79.28
CA LYS A 33 -6.81 3.23 78.70
C LYS A 33 -6.01 2.89 77.42
N GLU A 34 -6.23 1.80 76.71
CA GLU A 34 -5.63 1.67 75.37
C GLU A 34 -6.60 2.11 74.26
N PRO A 35 -6.38 3.27 73.62
CA PRO A 35 -7.18 3.65 72.46
C PRO A 35 -6.99 2.62 71.35
N LEU A 36 -8.07 2.30 70.62
CA LEU A 36 -8.00 1.49 69.39
C LEU A 36 -6.78 1.94 68.57
N PRO A 37 -5.90 1.01 68.18
CA PRO A 37 -4.60 1.36 67.62
C PRO A 37 -4.78 2.07 66.28
N THR A 38 -3.99 3.12 66.05
CA THR A 38 -3.86 3.74 64.73
C THR A 38 -3.06 2.82 63.81
N MET A 39 -3.29 2.92 62.50
CA MET A 39 -2.56 2.10 61.52
C MET A 39 -1.04 2.25 61.64
N SER A 40 -0.52 3.45 61.90
CA SER A 40 0.92 3.68 62.13
C SER A 40 1.47 2.86 63.32
N LYS A 41 0.74 2.74 64.44
CA LYS A 41 1.17 1.90 65.57
C LYS A 41 1.16 0.40 65.24
N ILE A 42 0.22 -0.02 64.38
CA ILE A 42 0.13 -1.40 63.90
C ILE A 42 1.32 -1.71 62.97
N VAL A 43 1.63 -0.79 62.05
CA VAL A 43 2.75 -0.89 61.12
C VAL A 43 4.09 -0.90 61.88
N ASP A 44 4.31 0.03 62.80
CA ASP A 44 5.53 0.10 63.63
C ASP A 44 5.76 -1.20 64.42
N TYR A 45 4.70 -1.80 64.94
CA TYR A 45 4.78 -3.09 65.63
C TYR A 45 5.16 -4.23 64.68
N CYS A 46 4.54 -4.29 63.50
CA CYS A 46 4.82 -5.33 62.50
C CYS A 46 6.25 -5.24 61.95
N ILE A 47 6.76 -4.03 61.72
CA ILE A 47 8.13 -3.77 61.25
C ILE A 47 9.16 -4.13 62.33
N LYS A 48 8.87 -3.82 63.61
CA LYS A 48 9.79 -4.05 64.73
C LYS A 48 9.92 -5.53 65.11
N TYR A 49 8.88 -6.34 64.88
CA TYR A 49 8.84 -7.76 65.29
C TYR A 49 8.46 -8.74 64.16
N PRO A 50 9.23 -8.83 63.06
CA PRO A 50 8.87 -9.62 61.87
C PRO A 50 8.87 -11.15 62.08
N ARG A 51 9.57 -11.65 63.11
CA ARG A 51 9.72 -13.11 63.39
C ARG A 51 8.93 -13.59 64.63
N LEU A 52 8.28 -12.68 65.36
CA LEU A 52 7.57 -12.95 66.62
C LEU A 52 6.19 -12.28 66.60
N LEU A 53 5.38 -12.60 65.60
CA LEU A 53 3.98 -12.14 65.52
C LEU A 53 3.11 -12.96 66.48
N ARG A 54 3.37 -12.85 67.79
CA ARG A 54 2.49 -13.45 68.82
C ARG A 54 1.28 -12.54 69.00
N ILE A 55 0.08 -13.07 68.76
CA ILE A 55 -1.20 -12.36 68.93
C ILE A 55 -1.34 -11.77 70.34
N ARG A 56 -0.74 -12.42 71.35
CA ARG A 56 -0.78 -12.01 72.77
C ARG A 56 -0.22 -10.62 73.05
N ASP A 57 0.73 -10.17 72.23
CA ASP A 57 1.46 -8.90 72.41
C ASP A 57 1.16 -7.91 71.26
N SER A 58 0.27 -8.29 70.34
CA SER A 58 -0.13 -7.46 69.20
C SER A 58 -1.10 -6.35 69.63
N PRO A 59 -1.00 -5.14 69.03
CA PRO A 59 -2.02 -4.10 69.16
C PRO A 59 -3.43 -4.57 68.76
N LEU A 60 -3.55 -5.67 68.01
CA LEU A 60 -4.82 -6.26 67.56
C LEU A 60 -5.38 -7.35 68.49
N LYS A 61 -4.75 -7.62 69.64
CA LYS A 61 -5.15 -8.68 70.59
C LYS A 61 -6.62 -8.64 71.00
N VAL A 62 -7.18 -7.44 71.12
CA VAL A 62 -8.54 -7.17 71.61
C VAL A 62 -9.61 -7.45 70.55
N LEU A 63 -9.23 -7.60 69.28
CA LEU A 63 -10.12 -7.84 68.13
C LEU A 63 -10.29 -9.33 67.78
N HIS A 64 -9.79 -10.21 68.65
CA HIS A 64 -9.88 -11.66 68.53
C HIS A 64 -11.19 -12.24 69.12
N ASP A 65 -12.05 -11.44 69.76
CA ASP A 65 -13.28 -11.93 70.39
C ASP A 65 -14.23 -12.57 69.35
N PRO A 66 -14.56 -13.88 69.45
CA PRO A 66 -15.44 -14.57 68.51
C PRO A 66 -16.89 -14.06 68.54
N THR A 67 -17.28 -13.26 69.53
CA THR A 67 -18.63 -12.66 69.64
C THR A 67 -18.75 -11.33 68.89
N LEU A 68 -17.65 -10.82 68.32
CA LEU A 68 -17.59 -9.52 67.68
C LEU A 68 -18.02 -9.60 66.19
N PRO A 69 -18.97 -8.76 65.71
CA PRO A 69 -19.44 -8.83 64.33
C PRO A 69 -18.32 -8.58 63.30
N TYR A 70 -18.12 -9.51 62.37
CA TYR A 70 -17.07 -9.44 61.34
C TYR A 70 -17.13 -8.16 60.50
N VAL A 71 -18.33 -7.69 60.15
CA VAL A 71 -18.55 -6.46 59.38
C VAL A 71 -17.96 -5.22 60.07
N LEU A 72 -18.06 -5.17 61.40
CA LEU A 72 -17.58 -4.04 62.20
C LEU A 72 -16.04 -3.96 62.20
N VAL A 73 -15.38 -5.12 62.29
CA VAL A 73 -13.92 -5.23 62.23
C VAL A 73 -13.41 -4.91 60.83
N HIS A 74 -14.11 -5.39 59.80
CA HIS A 74 -13.76 -5.13 58.41
C HIS A 74 -13.86 -3.64 58.08
N ASP A 75 -14.98 -2.99 58.40
CA ASP A 75 -15.19 -1.56 58.15
C ASP A 75 -14.21 -0.68 58.94
N TRP A 76 -13.87 -1.07 60.17
CA TRP A 76 -12.87 -0.38 60.99
C TRP A 76 -11.46 -0.49 60.38
N TYR A 77 -11.02 -1.71 60.06
CA TYR A 77 -9.67 -1.96 59.52
C TYR A 77 -9.49 -1.28 58.16
N ILE A 78 -10.50 -1.38 57.28
CA ILE A 78 -10.51 -0.67 56.00
C ILE A 78 -10.41 0.84 56.25
N GLY A 79 -11.19 1.39 57.18
CA GLY A 79 -11.16 2.80 57.53
C GLY A 79 -9.80 3.33 57.96
N ILE A 80 -9.15 2.66 58.91
CA ILE A 80 -7.82 3.09 59.41
C ILE A 80 -6.73 2.89 58.36
N SER A 81 -6.85 1.86 57.51
CA SER A 81 -5.89 1.60 56.44
C SER A 81 -5.96 2.67 55.35
N LEU A 82 -7.16 3.11 54.98
CA LEU A 82 -7.39 4.15 53.98
C LEU A 82 -6.95 5.53 54.49
N ASP A 83 -7.22 5.87 55.76
CA ASP A 83 -6.80 7.15 56.36
C ASP A 83 -5.27 7.29 56.41
N TYR A 84 -4.58 6.20 56.77
CA TYR A 84 -3.12 6.12 56.73
C TYR A 84 -2.56 6.22 55.30
N LEU A 85 -3.14 5.47 54.36
CA LEU A 85 -2.73 5.49 52.97
C LEU A 85 -2.96 6.88 52.34
N GLU A 86 -4.11 7.51 52.59
CA GLU A 86 -4.44 8.83 52.08
C GLU A 86 -3.46 9.88 52.60
N THR A 87 -3.22 9.91 53.91
CA THR A 87 -2.28 10.87 54.51
C THR A 87 -0.85 10.68 53.99
N SER A 88 -0.39 9.42 53.88
CA SER A 88 0.98 9.10 53.47
C SER A 88 1.20 9.37 51.98
N VAL A 89 0.28 8.93 51.11
CA VAL A 89 0.39 9.08 49.65
C VAL A 89 0.26 10.55 49.23
N ILE A 90 -0.61 11.35 49.88
CA ILE A 90 -0.71 12.79 49.58
C ILE A 90 0.61 13.50 49.86
N VAL A 91 1.21 13.26 51.02
CA VAL A 91 2.49 13.89 51.39
C VAL A 91 3.60 13.51 50.41
N LEU A 92 3.68 12.24 50.02
CA LEU A 92 4.65 11.75 49.05
C LEU A 92 4.46 12.39 47.67
N LEU A 93 3.22 12.45 47.17
CA LEU A 93 2.91 13.05 45.87
C LEU A 93 3.20 14.55 45.83
N GLU A 94 2.87 15.30 46.89
CA GLU A 94 3.15 16.73 46.97
C GLU A 94 4.66 17.04 47.03
N GLN A 95 5.42 16.23 47.78
CA GLN A 95 6.88 16.36 47.84
C GLN A 95 7.51 16.05 46.48
N TRP A 96 7.07 14.97 45.84
CA TRP A 96 7.52 14.57 44.52
C TRP A 96 7.18 15.61 43.45
N GLU A 97 5.97 16.16 43.43
CA GLU A 97 5.55 17.12 42.41
C GLU A 97 6.40 18.41 42.46
N LYS A 98 6.80 18.85 43.66
CA LYS A 98 7.73 19.98 43.83
C LYS A 98 9.11 19.69 43.23
N VAL A 99 9.59 18.46 43.31
CA VAL A 99 10.87 18.04 42.73
C VAL A 99 10.76 17.83 41.22
N TYR A 100 9.68 17.21 40.75
CA TYR A 100 9.36 17.03 39.34
C TYR A 100 9.35 18.38 38.59
N LYS A 101 8.70 19.40 39.15
CA LYS A 101 8.69 20.77 38.56
C LYS A 101 10.09 21.37 38.41
N LYS A 102 11.03 21.05 39.30
CA LYS A 102 12.43 21.53 39.24
C LYS A 102 13.28 20.78 38.21
N LYS A 103 12.99 19.50 37.98
CA LYS A 103 13.79 18.60 37.13
C LYS A 103 13.19 18.32 35.75
N ARG A 104 12.20 19.11 35.33
CA ARG A 104 11.39 18.88 34.11
C ARG A 104 12.20 18.74 32.82
N HIS A 105 13.43 19.26 32.77
CA HIS A 105 14.25 19.30 31.56
C HIS A 105 15.17 18.08 31.36
N ASP A 106 15.30 17.19 32.35
CA ASP A 106 16.16 16.00 32.26
C ASP A 106 15.33 14.70 32.42
N PRO A 107 15.11 13.96 31.31
CA PRO A 107 14.28 12.75 31.33
C PRO A 107 14.90 11.62 32.17
N GLY A 108 16.23 11.55 32.26
CA GLY A 108 16.91 10.51 33.05
C GLY A 108 16.67 10.70 34.55
N GLN A 109 16.80 11.95 35.03
CA GLN A 109 16.53 12.27 36.44
C GLN A 109 15.06 12.15 36.81
N ILE A 110 14.14 12.41 35.86
CA ILE A 110 12.71 12.18 36.07
C ILE A 110 12.44 10.69 36.28
N ALA A 111 13.04 9.82 35.45
CA ALA A 111 12.86 8.38 35.57
C ALA A 111 13.38 7.86 36.92
N ASP A 112 14.59 8.25 37.34
CA ASP A 112 15.16 7.81 38.63
C ASP A 112 14.33 8.28 39.84
N HIS A 113 13.82 9.51 39.80
CA HIS A 113 12.98 10.02 40.87
C HIS A 113 11.57 9.41 40.86
N PHE A 114 11.06 9.03 39.69
CA PHE A 114 9.82 8.27 39.56
C PHE A 114 9.95 6.87 40.16
N VAL A 115 11.09 6.19 39.95
CA VAL A 115 11.38 4.88 40.59
C VAL A 115 11.28 4.98 42.11
N GLN A 116 11.87 6.02 42.71
CA GLN A 116 11.79 6.25 44.16
C GLN A 116 10.35 6.41 44.63
N LEU A 117 9.57 7.29 43.97
CA LEU A 117 8.17 7.51 44.31
C LEU A 117 7.34 6.21 44.27
N VAL A 118 7.50 5.40 43.22
CA VAL A 118 6.74 4.15 43.07
C VAL A 118 7.12 3.16 44.17
N ASN A 119 8.40 3.10 44.56
CA ASN A 119 8.85 2.26 45.66
C ASN A 119 8.23 2.71 46.99
N ASP A 120 8.21 4.02 47.27
CA ASP A 120 7.66 4.58 48.50
C ASP A 120 6.13 4.38 48.59
N ILE A 121 5.41 4.58 47.47
CA ILE A 121 3.96 4.31 47.39
C ILE A 121 3.68 2.81 47.59
N TYR A 122 4.49 1.94 46.99
CA TYR A 122 4.33 0.50 47.14
C TYR A 122 4.58 0.03 48.56
N GLU A 123 5.60 0.58 49.25
CA GLU A 123 5.86 0.30 50.66
C GLU A 123 4.68 0.75 51.55
N CYS A 124 4.15 1.95 51.33
CA CYS A 124 2.94 2.41 52.03
C CYS A 124 1.73 1.50 51.78
N TYR A 125 1.58 0.97 50.57
CA TYR A 125 0.55 0.00 50.23
C TYR A 125 0.78 -1.36 50.92
N GLU A 126 2.01 -1.87 50.94
CA GLU A 126 2.33 -3.13 51.62
C GLU A 126 2.08 -3.02 53.14
N HIS A 127 2.35 -1.85 53.72
CA HIS A 127 2.06 -1.55 55.11
C HIS A 127 0.59 -1.72 55.49
N THR A 128 -0.36 -1.47 54.57
CA THR A 128 -1.79 -1.69 54.84
C THR A 128 -2.16 -3.18 54.95
N GLY A 129 -1.35 -4.06 54.35
CA GLY A 129 -1.54 -5.51 54.35
C GLY A 129 -0.70 -6.29 55.36
N LEU A 130 0.37 -5.70 55.93
CA LEU A 130 1.29 -6.35 56.87
C LEU A 130 0.57 -7.07 58.03
N ALA A 131 -0.40 -6.40 58.64
CA ALA A 131 -1.08 -6.95 59.79
C ALA A 131 -2.05 -8.10 59.44
N LEU A 132 -2.56 -8.15 58.21
CA LEU A 132 -3.43 -9.24 57.73
C LEU A 132 -2.65 -10.52 57.40
N ASN A 133 -1.31 -10.44 57.31
CA ASN A 133 -0.44 -11.59 57.11
C ASN A 133 0.01 -12.25 58.42
N MET A 134 -0.46 -11.76 59.57
CA MET A 134 -0.26 -12.43 60.86
C MET A 134 -0.98 -13.80 60.92
N PRO A 135 -0.41 -14.80 61.62
CA PRO A 135 -1.03 -16.11 61.78
C PRO A 135 -2.18 -16.03 62.80
N PHE A 136 -3.33 -15.52 62.36
CA PHE A 136 -4.56 -15.52 63.14
C PHE A 136 -5.17 -16.94 63.21
N PRO A 137 -5.78 -17.34 64.33
CA PRO A 137 -6.44 -18.63 64.44
C PRO A 137 -7.72 -18.69 63.60
N GLU A 138 -8.11 -19.91 63.27
CA GLU A 138 -9.28 -20.20 62.46
C GLU A 138 -10.56 -19.60 63.09
N GLY A 139 -11.30 -18.82 62.29
CA GLY A 139 -12.52 -18.12 62.74
C GLY A 139 -12.32 -16.65 63.13
N SER A 140 -11.10 -16.11 63.12
CA SER A 140 -10.88 -14.67 63.35
C SER A 140 -11.37 -13.82 62.18
N SER A 141 -12.10 -12.74 62.47
CA SER A 141 -12.57 -11.75 61.49
C SER A 141 -11.44 -11.13 60.65
N LEU A 142 -10.20 -11.10 61.18
CA LEU A 142 -9.00 -10.57 60.50
C LEU A 142 -8.30 -11.59 59.59
N ALA A 143 -8.60 -12.88 59.74
CA ALA A 143 -8.07 -13.96 58.89
C ALA A 143 -8.84 -14.12 57.56
N ALA A 144 -10.00 -13.47 57.45
CA ALA A 144 -10.90 -13.61 56.30
C ALA A 144 -10.25 -13.12 54.99
N THR A 145 -10.30 -13.96 53.96
CA THR A 145 -9.83 -13.63 52.60
C THR A 145 -10.56 -12.42 52.02
N GLU A 146 -11.85 -12.28 52.31
CA GLU A 146 -12.66 -11.13 51.89
C GLU A 146 -12.12 -9.79 52.38
N LEU A 147 -11.55 -9.72 53.59
CA LEU A 147 -10.98 -8.50 54.13
C LEU A 147 -9.70 -8.11 53.39
N LYS A 148 -8.84 -9.10 53.10
CA LYS A 148 -7.61 -8.90 52.33
C LYS A 148 -7.92 -8.35 50.94
N ASP A 149 -8.91 -8.92 50.26
CA ASP A 149 -9.35 -8.47 48.95
C ASP A 149 -9.95 -7.07 49.02
N LYS A 150 -10.85 -6.79 49.98
CA LYS A 150 -11.45 -5.46 50.16
C LYS A 150 -10.41 -4.38 50.45
N VAL A 151 -9.44 -4.63 51.34
CA VAL A 151 -8.35 -3.69 51.65
C VAL A 151 -7.49 -3.46 50.42
N LYS A 152 -7.16 -4.52 49.67
CA LYS A 152 -6.40 -4.42 48.41
C LYS A 152 -7.12 -3.55 47.37
N TYR A 153 -8.38 -3.83 47.06
CA TYR A 153 -9.13 -3.09 46.05
C TYR A 153 -9.40 -1.63 46.45
N THR A 154 -9.76 -1.39 47.72
CA THR A 154 -10.03 -0.03 48.22
C THR A 154 -8.76 0.82 48.28
N SER A 155 -7.62 0.23 48.70
CA SER A 155 -6.32 0.90 48.70
C SER A 155 -5.89 1.28 47.28
N ILE A 156 -6.02 0.36 46.32
CA ILE A 156 -5.68 0.63 44.91
C ILE A 156 -6.59 1.71 44.32
N ALA A 157 -7.90 1.68 44.62
CA ALA A 157 -8.84 2.69 44.15
C ALA A 157 -8.49 4.09 44.67
N LEU A 158 -8.13 4.21 45.95
CA LEU A 158 -7.70 5.47 46.55
C LEU A 158 -6.42 6.00 45.89
N ILE A 159 -5.41 5.13 45.67
CA ILE A 159 -4.18 5.54 44.99
C ILE A 159 -4.49 6.05 43.57
N LYS A 160 -5.35 5.35 42.82
CA LYS A 160 -5.76 5.76 41.46
C LYS A 160 -6.43 7.13 41.43
N GLU A 161 -7.27 7.43 42.41
CA GLU A 161 -7.97 8.72 42.51
C GLU A 161 -7.00 9.91 42.71
N LYS A 162 -5.88 9.68 43.41
CA LYS A 162 -4.92 10.75 43.77
C LYS A 162 -3.82 10.97 42.73
N ILE A 163 -3.77 10.20 41.64
CA ILE A 163 -2.74 10.34 40.60
C ILE A 163 -2.92 11.63 39.81
N THR A 164 -1.85 12.41 39.68
CA THR A 164 -1.81 13.65 38.92
C THR A 164 -1.40 13.44 37.46
N SER A 165 -1.67 14.41 36.58
CA SER A 165 -1.18 14.39 35.19
C SER A 165 0.35 14.34 35.11
N SER A 166 1.05 15.03 36.02
CA SER A 166 2.52 14.98 36.11
C SER A 166 3.04 13.57 36.35
N PHE A 167 2.37 12.78 37.20
CA PHE A 167 2.69 11.37 37.41
C PHE A 167 2.51 10.55 36.13
N THR A 168 1.44 10.79 35.36
CA THR A 168 1.21 10.07 34.10
C THR A 168 2.29 10.36 33.06
N THR A 169 2.78 11.61 32.96
CA THR A 169 3.89 11.97 32.07
C THR A 169 5.20 11.34 32.52
N ALA A 170 5.54 11.42 33.81
CA ALA A 170 6.74 10.78 34.35
C ALA A 170 6.74 9.26 34.16
N ARG A 171 5.56 8.63 34.30
CA ARG A 171 5.35 7.22 33.99
C ARG A 171 5.67 6.92 32.53
N THR A 172 5.13 7.67 31.57
CA THR A 172 5.44 7.47 30.13
C THR A 172 6.94 7.57 29.85
N ILE A 173 7.61 8.59 30.42
CA ILE A 173 9.08 8.78 30.29
C ILE A 173 9.85 7.59 30.86
N PHE A 174 9.42 7.05 32.01
CA PHE A 174 10.04 5.87 32.61
C PHE A 174 9.91 4.62 31.73
N TYR A 175 8.73 4.38 31.15
CA TYR A 175 8.52 3.25 30.23
C TYR A 175 9.31 3.40 28.93
N ASP A 176 9.45 4.63 28.41
CA ASP A 176 10.29 4.93 27.26
C ASP A 176 11.78 4.68 27.55
N ALA A 177 12.28 5.15 28.71
CA ALA A 177 13.65 4.89 29.16
C ALA A 177 13.95 3.39 29.32
N GLY A 178 12.96 2.59 29.74
CA GLY A 178 13.07 1.13 29.79
C GLY A 178 13.23 0.48 28.41
N SER A 179 12.48 0.97 27.41
CA SER A 179 12.62 0.52 26.02
C SER A 179 13.99 0.90 25.45
N ASN A 180 14.48 2.12 25.69
CA ASN A 180 15.79 2.57 25.23
C ASN A 180 16.93 1.76 25.90
N THR A 181 16.76 1.38 27.17
CA THR A 181 17.70 0.50 27.88
C THR A 181 17.82 -0.87 27.18
N ILE A 182 16.71 -1.47 26.76
CA ILE A 182 16.69 -2.75 26.03
C ILE A 182 17.36 -2.60 24.66
N GLU A 183 17.10 -1.50 23.96
CA GLU A 183 17.74 -1.21 22.68
C GLU A 183 19.27 -1.05 22.79
N HIS A 184 19.77 -0.33 23.79
CA HIS A 184 21.21 -0.21 24.03
C HIS A 184 21.86 -1.55 24.41
N LEU A 185 21.18 -2.39 25.21
CA LEU A 185 21.65 -3.73 25.53
C LEU A 185 21.77 -4.60 24.29
N PHE A 186 20.81 -4.53 23.38
CA PHE A 186 20.87 -5.25 22.11
C PHE A 186 22.03 -4.77 21.23
N ARG A 187 22.19 -3.44 21.09
CA ARG A 187 23.30 -2.83 20.32
C ARG A 187 24.67 -3.24 20.85
N SER A 188 24.86 -3.25 22.17
CA SER A 188 26.12 -3.66 22.77
C SER A 188 26.44 -5.12 22.50
N HIS A 189 25.42 -6.00 22.45
CA HIS A 189 25.59 -7.42 22.17
C HIS A 189 25.82 -7.71 20.67
N LEU A 190 25.29 -6.86 19.78
CA LEU A 190 25.58 -6.90 18.35
C LEU A 190 27.07 -6.63 18.06
N GLN A 191 27.68 -5.70 18.79
CA GLN A 191 29.12 -5.37 18.63
C GLN A 191 30.04 -6.52 19.08
N THR A 192 29.58 -7.40 19.97
CA THR A 192 30.41 -8.48 20.55
C THR A 192 30.21 -9.84 19.90
N HIS A 193 29.08 -10.08 19.20
CA HIS A 193 28.73 -11.39 18.64
C HIS A 193 28.26 -11.32 17.19
N ALA A 194 28.79 -12.20 16.33
CA ALA A 194 28.46 -12.27 14.90
C ALA A 194 27.03 -12.77 14.58
N LYS A 195 26.37 -13.46 15.52
CA LYS A 195 24.95 -13.84 15.45
C LYS A 195 24.27 -13.50 16.78
N PRO A 196 23.58 -12.36 16.91
CA PRO A 196 22.99 -11.94 18.17
C PRO A 196 21.67 -12.68 18.43
N THR A 197 21.64 -13.51 19.46
CA THR A 197 20.41 -13.98 20.10
C THR A 197 19.82 -12.82 20.91
N PHE A 198 18.52 -12.52 20.78
CA PHE A 198 17.78 -11.53 21.57
C PHE A 198 16.92 -12.14 22.67
N ALA A 199 16.83 -13.48 22.76
CA ALA A 199 16.09 -14.19 23.82
C ALA A 199 16.48 -13.75 25.24
N TYR A 200 17.75 -13.36 25.47
CA TYR A 200 18.23 -12.92 26.79
C TYR A 200 17.61 -11.60 27.28
N LEU A 201 17.02 -10.82 26.38
CA LEU A 201 16.37 -9.56 26.70
C LEU A 201 15.01 -9.76 27.36
N PHE A 202 14.35 -10.91 27.14
CA PHE A 202 13.04 -11.21 27.70
C PHE A 202 13.08 -11.45 29.21
N SER A 203 11.96 -11.15 29.86
CA SER A 203 11.74 -11.50 31.26
C SER A 203 11.69 -13.03 31.42
N HIS A 204 12.61 -13.59 32.22
CA HIS A 204 12.66 -15.03 32.57
C HIS A 204 11.35 -15.60 33.15
N ARG A 205 10.43 -14.75 33.63
CA ARG A 205 9.16 -15.16 34.24
C ARG A 205 8.02 -15.42 33.24
N ILE A 206 8.16 -14.99 31.98
CA ILE A 206 7.14 -15.23 30.93
C ILE A 206 7.55 -16.38 30.02
N SER A 207 8.85 -16.64 29.93
CA SER A 207 9.44 -17.52 28.93
C SER A 207 9.23 -18.99 29.31
N LYS A 208 8.16 -19.61 28.76
CA LYS A 208 7.99 -21.07 28.72
C LYS A 208 9.15 -21.77 27.98
N TYR A 209 9.68 -21.10 26.96
CA TYR A 209 10.79 -21.54 26.10
C TYR A 209 12.05 -20.72 26.38
N GLN A 210 13.24 -21.23 26.04
CA GLN A 210 14.52 -20.54 26.25
C GLN A 210 15.40 -20.59 25.00
N GLY A 211 16.24 -19.57 24.82
CA GLY A 211 17.19 -19.50 23.71
C GLY A 211 16.49 -19.45 22.34
N PRO A 212 16.93 -20.25 21.34
CA PRO A 212 16.42 -20.16 19.97
C PRO A 212 14.93 -20.52 19.85
N ASP A 213 14.42 -21.39 20.73
CA ASP A 213 13.00 -21.78 20.72
C ASP A 213 12.10 -20.60 21.07
N LEU A 214 12.54 -19.71 21.97
CA LEU A 214 11.81 -18.50 22.31
C LEU A 214 11.75 -17.54 21.13
N GLU A 215 12.87 -17.33 20.45
CA GLU A 215 12.95 -16.43 19.29
C GLU A 215 12.05 -16.90 18.16
N TYR A 216 12.07 -18.19 17.90
CA TYR A 216 11.22 -18.82 16.90
C TYR A 216 9.74 -18.61 17.19
N GLN A 217 9.31 -18.91 18.42
CA GLN A 217 7.91 -18.75 18.83
C GLN A 217 7.46 -17.29 18.81
N VAL A 218 8.37 -16.35 19.09
CA VAL A 218 8.11 -14.91 19.06
C VAL A 218 8.04 -14.37 17.62
N GLN A 219 8.82 -14.92 16.69
CA GLN A 219 8.79 -14.50 15.28
C GLN A 219 7.68 -15.18 14.47
N THR A 220 7.09 -16.25 15.01
CA THR A 220 6.00 -16.98 14.37
C THR A 220 4.76 -16.10 14.21
N ILE A 221 4.21 -16.07 13.00
CA ILE A 221 2.92 -15.42 12.69
C ILE A 221 1.79 -16.35 13.18
N LEU A 222 1.08 -15.94 14.23
CA LEU A 222 0.12 -16.81 14.94
C LEU A 222 -1.31 -16.74 14.39
N ASP A 223 -1.57 -15.73 13.57
CA ASP A 223 -2.86 -15.33 13.02
C ASP A 223 -2.96 -15.63 11.52
N SER A 224 -2.09 -16.50 10.98
CA SER A 224 -2.23 -17.05 9.63
C SER A 224 -3.36 -18.09 9.60
N ASN A 225 -4.32 -17.94 8.69
CA ASN A 225 -5.43 -18.89 8.46
C ASN A 225 -6.43 -19.01 9.62
N LEU A 226 -6.75 -17.90 10.30
CA LEU A 226 -7.85 -17.87 11.27
C LEU A 226 -9.22 -17.93 10.56
N PRO A 227 -10.21 -18.67 11.08
CA PRO A 227 -11.57 -18.63 10.57
C PRO A 227 -12.16 -17.21 10.66
N GLY A 228 -12.90 -16.76 9.64
CA GLY A 228 -13.29 -15.34 9.48
C GLY A 228 -14.20 -14.72 10.56
N LEU A 229 -14.73 -15.51 11.51
CA LEU A 229 -15.55 -15.01 12.63
C LEU A 229 -14.80 -15.01 13.98
N VAL A 230 -13.50 -15.30 13.98
CA VAL A 230 -12.70 -15.36 15.19
C VAL A 230 -12.20 -13.97 15.58
N ASP A 231 -12.42 -13.58 16.83
CA ASP A 231 -11.78 -12.40 17.41
C ASP A 231 -10.28 -12.66 17.56
N VAL A 232 -9.51 -12.11 16.61
CA VAL A 232 -8.05 -12.21 16.53
C VAL A 232 -7.37 -11.72 17.81
N PHE A 233 -8.00 -10.81 18.55
CA PHE A 233 -7.45 -10.23 19.77
C PHE A 233 -7.74 -11.04 21.04
N ASN A 234 -8.66 -12.00 20.96
CA ASN A 234 -9.09 -12.86 22.08
C ASN A 234 -9.12 -14.35 21.68
N LEU A 235 -8.04 -14.83 21.05
CA LEU A 235 -7.88 -16.25 20.70
C LEU A 235 -7.92 -17.15 21.93
N SER A 236 -8.57 -18.32 21.81
CA SER A 236 -8.58 -19.34 22.86
C SER A 236 -7.19 -19.96 23.03
N ASP A 237 -6.92 -20.48 24.23
CA ASP A 237 -5.64 -21.12 24.56
C ASP A 237 -5.36 -22.34 23.68
N GLU A 238 -6.39 -23.03 23.21
CA GLU A 238 -6.28 -24.18 22.29
C GLU A 238 -5.84 -23.75 20.89
N MET A 239 -6.40 -22.66 20.35
CA MET A 239 -6.04 -22.12 19.04
C MET A 239 -4.61 -21.59 19.02
N LEU A 240 -4.17 -20.93 20.08
CA LEU A 240 -2.79 -20.46 20.22
C LEU A 240 -1.79 -21.63 20.23
N LYS A 241 -2.13 -22.72 20.93
CA LYS A 241 -1.31 -23.95 20.96
C LYS A 241 -1.26 -24.61 19.58
N GLU A 242 -2.38 -24.70 18.89
CA GLU A 242 -2.44 -25.30 17.55
C GLU A 242 -1.62 -24.52 16.52
N SER A 243 -1.74 -23.18 16.48
CA SER A 243 -0.93 -22.31 15.61
C SER A 243 0.57 -22.42 15.90
N SER A 244 0.95 -22.47 17.19
CA SER A 244 2.35 -22.62 17.62
C SER A 244 2.95 -23.96 17.20
N THR A 245 2.13 -25.02 17.10
CA THR A 245 2.59 -26.37 16.66
C THR A 245 2.63 -26.55 15.15
N LYS A 246 1.72 -25.90 14.39
CA LYS A 246 1.71 -25.95 12.92
C LYS A 246 2.90 -25.23 12.29
N SER A 247 3.37 -24.15 12.93
CA SER A 247 4.48 -23.37 12.40
C SER A 247 5.80 -24.14 12.36
N PHE A 248 6.03 -25.10 13.28
CA PHE A 248 7.28 -25.87 13.48
C PHE A 248 7.83 -26.58 12.22
N ARG A 249 7.09 -26.57 11.10
CA ARG A 249 7.42 -27.26 9.85
C ARG A 249 7.88 -26.35 8.72
N ASN A 250 7.67 -25.02 8.78
CA ASN A 250 7.94 -24.11 7.67
C ASN A 250 8.82 -22.92 8.10
N ASP A 251 10.03 -22.86 7.53
CA ASP A 251 10.67 -21.72 6.86
C ASP A 251 12.16 -21.52 7.17
N GLU A 252 12.95 -21.55 6.09
CA GLU A 252 14.37 -21.19 5.97
C GLU A 252 14.57 -19.70 5.58
N GLN A 253 13.53 -18.87 5.58
CA GLN A 253 13.62 -17.47 5.13
C GLN A 253 13.50 -16.49 6.31
N ASN A 254 14.63 -16.12 6.94
CA ASN A 254 14.63 -15.01 7.89
C ASN A 254 15.91 -14.18 7.97
N ASP A 255 16.72 -14.14 6.91
CA ASP A 255 17.88 -13.27 6.84
C ASP A 255 17.48 -11.87 6.32
N ILE A 256 17.02 -11.00 7.22
CA ILE A 256 17.01 -9.54 6.98
C ILE A 256 18.19 -8.97 7.78
N GLU A 257 19.10 -8.29 7.10
CA GLU A 257 20.30 -7.73 7.70
C GLU A 257 19.96 -6.74 8.84
N ILE A 258 20.68 -6.87 9.95
CA ILE A 258 20.42 -6.15 11.20
C ILE A 258 20.61 -4.63 11.03
N ASP A 259 21.52 -4.23 10.14
CA ASP A 259 21.83 -2.84 9.85
C ASP A 259 20.68 -2.07 9.20
N ASN A 260 19.70 -2.76 8.60
CA ASN A 260 18.58 -2.12 7.90
C ASN A 260 17.49 -1.58 8.84
N TRP A 261 17.50 -1.95 10.13
CA TRP A 261 16.43 -1.58 11.06
C TRP A 261 16.91 -0.92 12.37
N LEU A 262 18.22 -0.78 12.60
CA LEU A 262 18.72 0.01 13.71
C LEU A 262 19.01 1.45 13.26
N ILE A 263 18.33 2.43 13.86
CA ILE A 263 18.62 3.85 13.60
C ILE A 263 20.00 4.17 14.24
N PRO A 264 20.98 4.74 13.53
CA PRO A 264 22.27 5.08 14.11
C PRO A 264 22.09 6.00 15.32
N ASP A 265 22.71 5.66 16.44
CA ASP A 265 22.72 6.52 17.64
C ASP A 265 24.18 6.80 18.00
N HIS A 266 24.48 8.06 18.26
CA HIS A 266 25.84 8.55 18.50
C HIS A 266 26.15 8.73 20.00
N THR A 267 25.31 8.24 20.90
CA THR A 267 25.40 8.54 22.34
C THR A 267 25.71 7.32 23.21
N HIS A 268 26.91 6.77 23.09
CA HIS A 268 27.42 5.80 24.08
C HIS A 268 27.86 6.54 25.36
N THR A 269 27.01 6.56 26.39
CA THR A 269 27.30 7.25 27.65
C THR A 269 27.46 6.33 28.88
N LEU A 270 26.97 5.08 28.83
CA LEU A 270 26.96 4.16 29.99
C LEU A 270 27.57 2.78 29.65
N THR A 271 28.04 2.08 30.68
CA THR A 271 28.63 0.73 30.59
C THR A 271 27.54 -0.37 30.56
N LEU A 272 27.88 -1.56 30.05
CA LEU A 272 26.97 -2.71 29.96
C LEU A 272 26.34 -3.08 31.33
N GLU A 273 27.17 -3.14 32.37
CA GLU A 273 26.71 -3.45 33.74
C GLU A 273 25.68 -2.44 34.27
N GLN A 274 25.82 -1.16 33.92
CA GLN A 274 24.88 -0.11 34.32
C GLN A 274 23.53 -0.27 33.61
N TYR A 275 23.52 -0.69 32.34
CA TYR A 275 22.26 -0.98 31.63
C TYR A 275 21.58 -2.24 32.15
N GLU A 276 22.32 -3.27 32.56
CA GLU A 276 21.75 -4.45 33.21
C GLU A 276 21.12 -4.12 34.57
N GLN A 277 21.78 -3.28 35.37
CA GLN A 277 21.21 -2.77 36.62
C GLN A 277 19.93 -1.97 36.36
N LYS A 278 19.92 -1.08 35.36
CA LYS A 278 18.71 -0.35 34.95
C LYS A 278 17.58 -1.28 34.52
N ARG A 279 17.89 -2.36 33.79
CA ARG A 279 16.91 -3.39 33.41
C ARG A 279 16.31 -4.10 34.64
N LEU A 280 17.14 -4.44 35.63
CA LEU A 280 16.66 -5.06 36.88
C LEU A 280 15.72 -4.11 37.64
N VAL A 281 16.14 -2.85 37.81
CA VAL A 281 15.32 -1.81 38.44
C VAL A 281 13.99 -1.65 37.68
N PHE A 282 14.05 -1.57 36.35
CA PHE A 282 12.85 -1.48 35.49
C PHE A 282 11.88 -2.65 35.75
N SER A 283 12.38 -3.89 35.76
CA SER A 283 11.58 -5.08 36.06
C SER A 283 10.89 -4.99 37.44
N THR A 284 11.63 -4.62 38.49
CA THR A 284 11.06 -4.53 39.85
C THR A 284 9.97 -3.48 39.97
N VAL A 285 10.14 -2.34 39.31
CA VAL A 285 9.17 -1.23 39.35
C VAL A 285 7.94 -1.56 38.52
N CYS A 286 8.08 -2.21 37.36
CA CYS A 286 6.94 -2.71 36.59
C CYS A 286 6.10 -3.72 37.38
N GLU A 287 6.72 -4.61 38.16
CA GLU A 287 5.99 -5.54 39.05
C GLU A 287 5.19 -4.79 40.11
N LYS A 288 5.79 -3.78 40.76
CA LYS A 288 5.10 -2.93 41.73
C LYS A 288 3.93 -2.16 41.10
N LEU A 289 4.11 -1.59 39.92
CA LEU A 289 3.05 -0.89 39.17
C LEU A 289 1.92 -1.83 38.74
N ASN A 290 2.24 -3.07 38.37
CA ASN A 290 1.27 -4.11 38.04
C ASN A 290 0.41 -4.48 39.25
N VAL A 291 1.01 -4.66 40.44
CA VAL A 291 0.27 -4.93 41.68
C VAL A 291 -0.65 -3.77 42.06
N LEU A 292 -0.18 -2.53 41.87
CA LEU A 292 -0.97 -1.32 42.11
C LEU A 292 -2.01 -1.03 41.00
N LEU A 293 -2.03 -1.83 39.92
CA LEU A 293 -2.87 -1.62 38.73
C LEU A 293 -2.70 -0.21 38.11
N LEU A 294 -1.49 0.33 38.16
CA LEU A 294 -1.11 1.67 37.65
C LEU A 294 -0.33 1.61 36.34
N THR A 295 -0.35 0.49 35.63
CA THR A 295 0.27 0.36 34.31
C THR A 295 -0.35 1.35 33.33
N PRO A 296 0.46 2.01 32.47
CA PRO A 296 -0.06 2.83 31.39
C PRO A 296 -0.75 1.94 30.34
N ASP A 297 -1.53 2.57 29.47
CA ASP A 297 -1.92 1.92 28.23
C ASP A 297 -0.67 1.78 27.35
N TRP A 298 -0.12 0.57 27.31
CA TRP A 298 1.09 0.27 26.55
C TRP A 298 0.88 0.42 25.05
N ILE A 299 -0.37 0.33 24.56
CA ILE A 299 -0.70 0.52 23.15
C ILE A 299 -0.45 1.97 22.75
N PHE A 300 -0.81 2.92 23.60
CA PHE A 300 -0.57 4.34 23.33
C PHE A 300 0.93 4.64 23.21
N ILE A 301 1.75 4.11 24.13
CA ILE A 301 3.21 4.26 24.11
C ILE A 301 3.79 3.62 22.84
N LEU A 302 3.29 2.45 22.46
CA LEU A 302 3.71 1.77 21.24
C LEU A 302 3.37 2.57 19.99
N LYS A 303 2.16 3.15 19.92
CA LYS A 303 1.73 3.97 18.79
C LYS A 303 2.64 5.19 18.61
N GLU A 304 2.91 5.93 19.69
CA GLU A 304 3.83 7.09 19.63
C GLU A 304 5.23 6.70 19.15
N LYS A 305 5.78 5.56 19.62
CA LYS A 305 7.08 5.07 19.17
C LYS A 305 7.08 4.66 17.69
N ILE A 306 6.06 3.95 17.24
CA ILE A 306 5.94 3.53 15.83
C ILE A 306 5.79 4.76 14.94
N GLU A 307 4.93 5.71 15.29
CA GLU A 307 4.74 6.95 14.52
C GLU A 307 6.03 7.77 14.42
N ALA A 308 6.74 7.97 15.54
CA ALA A 308 8.03 8.66 15.54
C ALA A 308 9.05 7.98 14.62
N ARG A 309 9.05 6.64 14.62
CA ARG A 309 9.94 5.82 13.79
C ARG A 309 9.56 5.88 12.31
N LEU A 310 8.28 5.75 11.97
CA LEU A 310 7.78 5.87 10.59
C LEU A 310 8.00 7.27 10.00
N ASN A 311 7.96 8.32 10.83
CA ASN A 311 8.23 9.69 10.42
C ASN A 311 9.73 10.01 10.20
N THR A 312 10.63 9.08 10.49
CA THR A 312 12.08 9.26 10.25
C THR A 312 12.36 9.32 8.75
N LEU A 313 13.30 10.17 8.32
CA LEU A 313 13.69 10.40 6.91
C LEU A 313 13.98 9.11 6.13
N LEU A 314 14.46 8.06 6.80
CA LEU A 314 14.77 6.75 6.20
C LEU A 314 13.55 6.04 5.59
N TRP A 315 12.35 6.27 6.14
CA TRP A 315 11.14 5.49 5.82
C TRP A 315 10.09 6.30 5.06
N LYS A 316 10.24 7.63 5.03
CA LYS A 316 9.22 8.54 4.48
C LYS A 316 8.97 8.33 2.98
N ASP A 317 10.03 8.04 2.22
CA ASP A 317 10.00 7.93 0.75
C ASP A 317 10.73 6.68 0.20
N ASN A 318 11.09 5.72 1.05
CA ASN A 318 11.69 4.46 0.58
C ASN A 318 10.62 3.37 0.42
N TRP A 319 10.37 2.97 -0.83
CA TRP A 319 9.36 1.96 -1.20
C TRP A 319 9.96 0.67 -1.75
N THR A 320 11.29 0.62 -1.88
CA THR A 320 12.03 -0.50 -2.48
C THR A 320 12.18 -1.69 -1.52
N VAL A 321 12.07 -1.43 -0.22
CA VAL A 321 12.19 -2.44 0.84
C VAL A 321 10.84 -2.65 1.51
N SER A 322 10.52 -3.91 1.82
CA SER A 322 9.33 -4.25 2.62
C SER A 322 9.46 -3.63 4.01
N MET A 323 8.60 -2.66 4.30
CA MET A 323 8.56 -1.99 5.60
C MET A 323 7.87 -2.86 6.63
N VAL A 324 6.89 -3.68 6.22
CA VAL A 324 6.23 -4.61 7.15
C VAL A 324 7.24 -5.59 7.73
N SER A 325 8.05 -6.25 6.90
CA SER A 325 9.04 -7.23 7.36
C SER A 325 10.10 -6.61 8.27
N VAL A 326 10.62 -5.44 7.90
CA VAL A 326 11.62 -4.70 8.68
C VAL A 326 11.06 -4.26 10.04
N GLN A 327 9.88 -3.64 10.06
CA GLN A 327 9.30 -3.13 11.31
C GLN A 327 8.78 -4.25 12.21
N LEU A 328 8.32 -5.37 11.65
CA LEU A 328 7.96 -6.57 12.42
C LEU A 328 9.18 -7.14 13.16
N LYS A 329 10.34 -7.24 12.49
CA LYS A 329 11.57 -7.70 13.16
C LYS A 329 11.99 -6.76 14.28
N TRP A 330 11.94 -5.45 14.06
CA TRP A 330 12.19 -4.48 15.12
C TRP A 330 11.23 -4.65 16.31
N LEU A 331 9.94 -4.86 16.02
CA LEU A 331 8.92 -5.10 17.05
C LEU A 331 9.22 -6.39 17.83
N HIS A 332 9.58 -7.48 17.14
CA HIS A 332 9.92 -8.75 17.77
C HIS A 332 11.18 -8.70 18.62
N VAL A 333 12.21 -7.98 18.16
CA VAL A 333 13.54 -7.96 18.80
C VAL A 333 13.63 -6.94 19.93
N LEU A 334 12.93 -5.80 19.86
CA LEU A 334 13.07 -4.72 20.86
C LEU A 334 11.79 -4.46 21.66
N ILE A 335 10.63 -4.47 21.02
CA ILE A 335 9.36 -4.13 21.67
C ILE A 335 8.79 -5.31 22.44
N LEU A 336 8.83 -6.54 21.91
CA LEU A 336 8.30 -7.71 22.60
C LEU A 336 9.08 -8.06 23.89
N PRO A 337 10.43 -7.98 23.95
CA PRO A 337 11.14 -8.08 25.22
C PRO A 337 10.71 -7.00 26.21
N TRP A 338 10.57 -5.75 25.77
CA TRP A 338 10.06 -4.67 26.62
C TRP A 338 8.67 -4.98 27.17
N LEU A 339 7.75 -5.40 26.30
CA LEU A 339 6.38 -5.76 26.64
C LEU A 339 6.32 -6.91 27.66
N SER A 340 7.28 -7.84 27.62
CA SER A 340 7.41 -8.93 28.59
C SER A 340 7.64 -8.48 30.04
N TYR A 341 8.13 -7.26 30.26
CA TYR A 341 8.24 -6.67 31.60
C TYR A 341 6.98 -5.89 31.99
N VAL A 342 6.26 -5.33 31.02
CA VAL A 342 5.09 -4.48 31.25
C VAL A 342 3.85 -5.29 31.62
N ILE A 343 3.64 -6.45 30.98
CA ILE A 343 2.42 -7.26 31.14
C ILE A 343 2.27 -7.81 32.58
N PRO A 344 1.06 -7.75 33.16
CA PRO A 344 0.79 -8.33 34.48
C PRO A 344 0.91 -9.85 34.46
N LYS A 345 1.54 -10.39 35.50
CA LYS A 345 1.84 -11.83 35.66
C LYS A 345 0.93 -12.44 36.71
N SER A 346 0.28 -13.54 36.35
CA SER A 346 -0.61 -14.31 37.24
C SER A 346 0.15 -15.31 38.11
N GLY A 347 1.39 -15.64 37.73
CA GLY A 347 2.25 -16.61 38.42
C GLY A 347 2.15 -18.02 37.85
N ASP A 348 1.19 -18.27 36.96
CA ASP A 348 1.15 -19.48 36.14
C ASP A 348 1.82 -19.22 34.78
N VAL A 349 2.85 -20.01 34.48
CA VAL A 349 3.71 -19.83 33.29
C VAL A 349 2.92 -20.01 31.99
N ASP A 350 1.99 -20.97 31.95
CA ASP A 350 1.22 -21.25 30.72
C ASP A 350 0.19 -20.15 30.44
N SER A 351 -0.56 -19.72 31.46
CA SER A 351 -1.49 -18.59 31.36
C SER A 351 -0.77 -17.28 31.00
N ASP A 352 0.38 -17.00 31.62
CA ASP A 352 1.16 -15.79 31.36
C ASP A 352 1.74 -15.79 29.92
N TRP A 353 2.17 -16.95 29.42
CA TRP A 353 2.60 -17.11 28.03
C TRP A 353 1.45 -16.88 27.03
N ASN A 354 0.28 -17.48 27.25
CA ASN A 354 -0.87 -17.29 26.36
C ASN A 354 -1.34 -15.82 26.35
N ASN A 355 -1.34 -15.15 27.52
CA ASN A 355 -1.65 -13.73 27.59
C ASN A 355 -0.62 -12.90 26.80
N PHE A 356 0.68 -13.20 26.97
CA PHE A 356 1.74 -12.56 26.20
C PHE A 356 1.53 -12.71 24.68
N LEU A 357 1.19 -13.92 24.19
CA LEU A 357 0.90 -14.13 22.78
C LEU A 357 -0.30 -13.30 22.27
N ARG A 358 -1.36 -13.14 23.08
CA ARG A 358 -2.48 -12.25 22.73
C ARG A 358 -2.04 -10.79 22.62
N GLN A 359 -1.17 -10.32 23.52
CA GLN A 359 -0.63 -8.95 23.44
C GLN A 359 0.34 -8.77 22.27
N LYS A 360 1.12 -9.79 21.92
CA LYS A 360 1.95 -9.82 20.71
C LYS A 360 1.11 -9.57 19.47
N ILE A 361 0.03 -10.32 19.28
CA ILE A 361 -0.87 -10.18 18.13
C ILE A 361 -1.44 -8.74 18.09
N LYS A 362 -1.86 -8.20 19.24
CA LYS A 362 -2.29 -6.80 19.32
C LYS A 362 -1.21 -5.82 18.86
N ALA A 363 0.04 -6.01 19.28
CA ALA A 363 1.15 -5.15 18.90
C ALA A 363 1.44 -5.21 17.39
N GLU A 364 1.42 -6.41 16.79
CA GLU A 364 1.60 -6.62 15.34
C GLU A 364 0.48 -5.93 14.54
N HIS A 365 -0.78 -6.08 14.97
CA HIS A 365 -1.91 -5.44 14.32
C HIS A 365 -1.88 -3.91 14.44
N VAL A 366 -1.45 -3.35 15.57
CA VAL A 366 -1.25 -1.91 15.74
C VAL A 366 -0.19 -1.40 14.77
N LEU A 367 0.90 -2.16 14.58
CA LEU A 367 1.93 -1.84 13.61
C LEU A 367 1.37 -1.82 12.17
N TYR A 368 0.62 -2.85 11.77
CA TYR A 368 0.00 -2.91 10.44
C TYR A 368 -0.89 -1.68 10.16
N GLU A 369 -1.70 -1.28 11.13
CA GLU A 369 -2.59 -0.12 11.01
C GLU A 369 -1.83 1.20 10.83
N LEU A 370 -0.79 1.43 11.62
CA LEU A 370 0.00 2.66 11.49
C LEU A 370 0.80 2.72 10.19
N ILE A 371 1.36 1.57 9.76
CA ILE A 371 2.01 1.46 8.45
C ILE A 371 1.02 1.81 7.34
N TYR A 372 -0.18 1.24 7.38
CA TYR A 372 -1.22 1.50 6.39
C TYR A 372 -1.63 2.97 6.37
N GLN A 373 -1.90 3.58 7.53
CA GLN A 373 -2.26 5.00 7.65
C GLN A 373 -1.17 5.93 7.09
N SER A 374 0.10 5.56 7.24
CA SER A 374 1.23 6.31 6.69
C SER A 374 1.35 6.18 5.16
N ARG A 375 1.08 5.00 4.60
CA ARG A 375 1.29 4.72 3.17
C ARG A 375 0.08 4.97 2.29
N ILE A 376 -1.13 4.80 2.79
CA ILE A 376 -2.34 4.91 1.98
C ILE A 376 -2.50 6.26 1.26
N PRO A 377 -2.12 7.44 1.82
CA PRO A 377 -2.23 8.71 1.09
C PRO A 377 -1.28 8.81 -0.11
N LYS A 378 -0.25 7.95 -0.18
CA LYS A 378 0.72 7.90 -1.28
C LYS A 378 0.48 6.74 -2.23
N ILE A 379 -0.69 6.07 -2.15
CA ILE A 379 -0.98 4.86 -2.92
C ILE A 379 -0.83 5.09 -4.43
N PHE A 380 -1.25 6.26 -4.92
CA PHE A 380 -1.13 6.62 -6.33
C PHE A 380 0.33 6.66 -6.79
N ASP A 381 1.21 7.31 -6.02
CA ASP A 381 2.65 7.39 -6.35
C ASP A 381 3.34 6.02 -6.24
N ILE A 382 2.94 5.20 -5.27
CA ILE A 382 3.45 3.82 -5.11
C ILE A 382 3.08 2.98 -6.34
N ILE A 383 1.85 3.10 -6.86
CA ILE A 383 1.42 2.36 -8.05
C ILE A 383 2.11 2.90 -9.31
N ARG A 384 2.25 4.23 -9.45
CA ARG A 384 2.90 4.86 -10.61
C ARG A 384 4.34 4.37 -10.80
N ASP A 385 5.07 4.19 -9.71
CA ASP A 385 6.50 3.85 -9.75
C ASP A 385 6.74 2.31 -9.77
N TYR A 386 5.68 1.50 -9.92
CA TYR A 386 5.77 0.05 -10.15
C TYR A 386 6.51 -0.23 -11.48
N PRO A 387 7.46 -1.18 -11.55
CA PRO A 387 7.71 -2.33 -10.66
C PRO A 387 8.69 -2.09 -9.51
N THR A 388 9.33 -0.91 -9.41
CA THR A 388 10.35 -0.65 -8.38
C THR A 388 9.79 -0.70 -6.95
N THR A 389 8.48 -0.49 -6.82
CA THR A 389 7.72 -0.45 -5.56
C THR A 389 7.05 -1.78 -5.19
N LYS A 390 7.40 -2.89 -5.85
CA LYS A 390 6.77 -4.21 -5.64
C LYS A 390 6.65 -4.62 -4.17
N GLU A 391 7.68 -4.37 -3.36
CA GLU A 391 7.66 -4.70 -1.93
C GLU A 391 6.61 -3.91 -1.14
N ALA A 392 6.37 -2.64 -1.51
CA ALA A 392 5.32 -1.83 -0.90
C ALA A 392 3.91 -2.36 -1.24
N ILE A 393 3.73 -2.90 -2.45
CA ILE A 393 2.47 -3.54 -2.88
C ILE A 393 2.22 -4.84 -2.11
N LEU A 394 3.26 -5.64 -1.89
CA LEU A 394 3.19 -6.85 -1.05
C LEU A 394 2.87 -6.51 0.42
N ASP A 395 3.44 -5.42 0.95
CA ASP A 395 3.09 -4.92 2.27
C ASP A 395 1.58 -4.59 2.38
N PHE A 396 1.02 -3.92 1.36
CA PHE A 396 -0.43 -3.64 1.32
C PHE A 396 -1.26 -4.92 1.26
N HIS A 397 -0.85 -5.93 0.49
CA HIS A 397 -1.52 -7.24 0.47
C HIS A 397 -1.60 -7.86 1.87
N VAL A 398 -0.47 -7.91 2.57
CA VAL A 398 -0.40 -8.47 3.93
C VAL A 398 -1.30 -7.69 4.88
N ILE A 399 -1.18 -6.36 4.91
CA ILE A 399 -1.96 -5.54 5.84
C ILE A 399 -3.45 -5.60 5.56
N ALA A 400 -3.85 -5.49 4.29
CA ALA A 400 -5.26 -5.51 3.90
C ALA A 400 -5.93 -6.85 4.24
N THR A 401 -5.22 -7.97 4.02
CA THR A 401 -5.70 -9.32 4.39
C THR A 401 -5.85 -9.47 5.90
N LYS A 402 -4.93 -8.90 6.68
CA LYS A 402 -4.90 -9.04 8.16
C LYS A 402 -5.90 -8.14 8.88
N ARG A 403 -6.22 -6.98 8.31
CA ARG A 403 -7.04 -5.93 8.94
C ARG A 403 -8.40 -5.73 8.28
N ASP A 404 -8.69 -6.47 7.20
CA ASP A 404 -9.91 -6.33 6.40
C ASP A 404 -10.11 -4.88 5.89
N LEU A 405 -9.03 -4.28 5.36
CA LEU A 405 -8.98 -2.88 4.91
C LEU A 405 -9.14 -2.72 3.39
N LEU A 406 -9.50 -3.80 2.67
CA LEU A 406 -9.60 -3.78 1.21
C LEU A 406 -10.60 -2.72 0.69
N GLN A 407 -11.71 -2.52 1.38
CA GLN A 407 -12.71 -1.51 1.00
C GLN A 407 -12.22 -0.07 1.20
N ASP A 408 -11.52 0.21 2.31
CA ASP A 408 -10.93 1.54 2.56
C ASP A 408 -9.85 1.85 1.51
N LEU A 409 -9.02 0.86 1.17
CA LEU A 409 -7.99 0.99 0.14
C LEU A 409 -8.62 1.29 -1.22
N GLN A 410 -9.67 0.56 -1.58
CA GLN A 410 -10.43 0.81 -2.81
C GLN A 410 -10.95 2.26 -2.85
N GLN A 411 -11.63 2.70 -1.80
CA GLN A 411 -12.22 4.05 -1.77
C GLN A 411 -11.15 5.13 -1.92
N LYS A 412 -10.06 5.06 -1.16
CA LYS A 412 -9.00 6.08 -1.21
C LYS A 412 -8.24 6.08 -2.53
N LEU A 413 -7.99 4.90 -3.12
CA LEU A 413 -7.39 4.81 -4.45
C LEU A 413 -8.32 5.44 -5.50
N MET A 414 -9.62 5.17 -5.41
CA MET A 414 -10.63 5.77 -6.29
C MET A 414 -10.66 7.30 -6.17
N GLU A 415 -10.59 7.85 -4.96
CA GLU A 415 -10.49 9.29 -4.71
C GLU A 415 -9.22 9.90 -5.35
N GLU A 416 -8.05 9.30 -5.12
CA GLU A 416 -6.78 9.78 -5.71
C GLU A 416 -6.75 9.71 -7.24
N LEU A 417 -7.34 8.67 -7.84
CA LEU A 417 -7.43 8.54 -9.30
C LEU A 417 -8.33 9.61 -9.91
N GLN A 418 -9.45 9.96 -9.26
CA GLN A 418 -10.34 11.03 -9.72
C GLN A 418 -9.65 12.39 -9.68
N ASP A 419 -8.93 12.68 -8.59
CA ASP A 419 -8.33 13.99 -8.38
C ASP A 419 -7.08 14.21 -9.23
N ARG A 420 -6.25 13.18 -9.44
CA ARG A 420 -4.90 13.32 -10.02
C ARG A 420 -4.74 12.78 -11.43
N LEU A 421 -5.60 11.87 -11.89
CA LEU A 421 -5.45 11.20 -13.20
C LEU A 421 -6.62 11.48 -14.14
N LEU A 422 -7.86 11.37 -13.66
CA LEU A 422 -9.07 11.44 -14.48
C LEU A 422 -9.52 12.88 -14.76
N HIS A 423 -8.61 13.69 -15.27
CA HIS A 423 -8.84 15.08 -15.64
C HIS A 423 -8.42 15.37 -17.09
N LEU A 424 -8.97 16.43 -17.68
CA LEU A 424 -8.74 16.80 -19.09
C LEU A 424 -7.26 17.06 -19.44
N GLY A 425 -6.41 17.38 -18.46
CA GLY A 425 -4.99 17.65 -18.67
C GLY A 425 -4.11 16.40 -18.85
N ALA A 426 -4.59 15.20 -18.54
CA ALA A 426 -3.81 13.96 -18.71
C ALA A 426 -3.93 13.47 -20.16
N SER A 427 -2.89 12.86 -20.72
CA SER A 427 -3.00 12.23 -22.04
C SER A 427 -3.72 10.87 -21.94
N ALA A 428 -4.35 10.42 -23.02
CA ALA A 428 -4.97 9.08 -23.05
C ALA A 428 -3.94 7.98 -22.79
N SER A 429 -2.72 8.12 -23.32
CA SER A 429 -1.61 7.18 -23.13
C SER A 429 -1.18 7.09 -21.66
N ASP A 430 -1.05 8.22 -20.95
CA ASP A 430 -0.68 8.23 -19.52
C ASP A 430 -1.75 7.53 -18.66
N ILE A 431 -3.04 7.76 -18.98
CA ILE A 431 -4.16 7.10 -18.29
C ILE A 431 -4.10 5.58 -18.49
N LEU A 432 -3.84 5.13 -19.72
CA LEU A 432 -3.75 3.71 -20.06
C LEU A 432 -2.53 3.03 -19.42
N GLN A 433 -1.37 3.70 -19.38
CA GLN A 433 -0.18 3.19 -18.69
C GLN A 433 -0.42 3.05 -17.19
N GLN A 434 -0.97 4.09 -16.56
CA GLN A 434 -1.31 4.05 -15.13
C GLN A 434 -2.38 2.98 -14.84
N TYR A 435 -3.34 2.78 -15.74
CA TYR A 435 -4.34 1.72 -15.64
C TYR A 435 -3.73 0.32 -15.61
N ILE A 436 -2.73 0.03 -16.46
CA ILE A 436 -2.01 -1.25 -16.43
C ILE A 436 -1.29 -1.43 -15.09
N ALA A 437 -0.55 -0.41 -14.64
CA ALA A 437 0.15 -0.46 -13.36
C ALA A 437 -0.82 -0.69 -12.19
N CYS A 438 -1.98 0.00 -12.19
CA CYS A 438 -3.05 -0.21 -11.22
C CYS A 438 -3.55 -1.65 -11.22
N ILE A 439 -3.82 -2.25 -12.38
CA ILE A 439 -4.33 -3.63 -12.46
C ILE A 439 -3.30 -4.63 -11.93
N GLN A 440 -2.03 -4.48 -12.34
CA GLN A 440 -0.95 -5.35 -11.89
C GLN A 440 -0.78 -5.26 -10.37
N CYS A 441 -0.79 -4.06 -9.81
CA CYS A 441 -0.70 -3.85 -8.36
C CYS A 441 -1.92 -4.41 -7.62
N LEU A 442 -3.14 -4.15 -8.10
CA LEU A 442 -4.37 -4.62 -7.48
C LEU A 442 -4.53 -6.15 -7.54
N ALA A 443 -4.02 -6.80 -8.59
CA ALA A 443 -3.98 -8.26 -8.68
C ALA A 443 -3.08 -8.89 -7.61
N ILE A 444 -2.01 -8.19 -7.21
CA ILE A 444 -1.12 -8.60 -6.12
C ILE A 444 -1.77 -8.33 -4.76
N ILE A 445 -2.38 -7.15 -4.57
CA ILE A 445 -3.02 -6.75 -3.31
C ILE A 445 -4.25 -7.61 -2.99
N ASP A 446 -5.10 -7.84 -3.98
CA ASP A 446 -6.32 -8.64 -3.87
C ASP A 446 -6.35 -9.73 -4.95
N PRO A 447 -5.86 -10.94 -4.62
CA PRO A 447 -5.89 -12.09 -5.53
C PRO A 447 -7.30 -12.49 -5.97
N SER A 448 -8.35 -12.08 -5.25
CA SER A 448 -9.75 -12.35 -5.62
C SER A 448 -10.31 -11.36 -6.64
N CYS A 449 -9.58 -10.28 -6.91
CA CYS A 449 -9.96 -9.16 -7.78
C CYS A 449 -11.29 -8.49 -7.41
N GLY A 450 -11.74 -8.62 -6.16
CA GLY A 450 -12.98 -8.04 -5.67
C GLY A 450 -12.98 -6.52 -5.67
N ILE A 451 -11.84 -5.90 -5.33
CA ILE A 451 -11.70 -4.44 -5.33
C ILE A 451 -11.40 -3.84 -6.71
N MET A 452 -10.96 -4.66 -7.66
CA MET A 452 -10.51 -4.21 -8.97
C MET A 452 -11.67 -3.75 -9.86
N GLY A 453 -12.84 -4.40 -9.77
CA GLY A 453 -14.01 -4.10 -10.60
C GLY A 453 -14.43 -2.62 -10.57
N PRO A 454 -14.73 -2.03 -9.40
CA PRO A 454 -15.12 -0.62 -9.30
C PRO A 454 -14.05 0.38 -9.76
N VAL A 455 -12.77 0.04 -9.61
CA VAL A 455 -11.66 0.87 -10.09
C VAL A 455 -11.62 0.86 -11.62
N ILE A 456 -11.77 -0.31 -12.25
CA ILE A 456 -11.86 -0.43 -13.71
C ILE A 456 -13.07 0.33 -14.22
N GLU A 457 -14.24 0.12 -13.63
CA GLU A 457 -15.49 0.77 -14.07
C GLU A 457 -15.38 2.29 -14.06
N MET A 458 -14.67 2.86 -13.08
CA MET A 458 -14.40 4.30 -13.01
C MET A 458 -13.54 4.78 -14.18
N ILE A 459 -12.40 4.15 -14.43
CA ILE A 459 -11.46 4.54 -15.50
C ILE A 459 -12.12 4.29 -16.86
N GLU A 460 -12.79 3.16 -17.03
CA GLU A 460 -13.50 2.77 -18.25
C GLU A 460 -14.62 3.75 -18.57
N SER A 461 -15.44 4.12 -17.58
CA SER A 461 -16.50 5.12 -17.76
C SER A 461 -15.95 6.48 -18.19
N TYR A 462 -14.80 6.89 -17.65
CA TYR A 462 -14.16 8.14 -18.04
C TYR A 462 -13.64 8.09 -19.49
N MET A 463 -12.89 7.04 -19.83
CA MET A 463 -12.32 6.87 -21.17
C MET A 463 -13.42 6.75 -22.23
N LYS A 464 -14.44 5.93 -22.01
CA LYS A 464 -15.52 5.70 -22.99
C LYS A 464 -16.42 6.92 -23.21
N ARG A 465 -16.62 7.76 -22.19
CA ARG A 465 -17.54 8.92 -22.27
C ARG A 465 -16.87 10.20 -22.73
N TYR A 466 -15.63 10.45 -22.30
CA TYR A 466 -14.99 11.77 -22.48
C TYR A 466 -13.81 11.75 -23.46
N ARG A 467 -13.29 10.57 -23.85
CA ARG A 467 -12.09 10.45 -24.68
C ARG A 467 -12.39 9.72 -25.99
N ASN A 468 -12.39 10.47 -27.09
CA ASN A 468 -12.55 9.92 -28.45
C ASN A 468 -11.25 9.29 -28.98
N ASP A 469 -10.11 9.60 -28.35
CA ASP A 469 -8.75 9.14 -28.66
C ASP A 469 -8.37 7.82 -27.96
N ALA A 470 -9.28 7.22 -27.20
CA ALA A 470 -9.02 5.99 -26.43
C ALA A 470 -8.53 4.82 -27.31
N VAL A 471 -9.17 4.60 -28.47
CA VAL A 471 -8.79 3.51 -29.39
C VAL A 471 -7.41 3.76 -29.98
N GLN A 472 -7.09 5.00 -30.34
CA GLN A 472 -5.78 5.37 -30.88
C GLN A 472 -4.68 5.14 -29.84
N GLY A 473 -4.89 5.60 -28.61
CA GLY A 473 -3.93 5.40 -27.51
C GLY A 473 -3.70 3.91 -27.19
N VAL A 474 -4.74 3.07 -27.22
CA VAL A 474 -4.59 1.61 -27.03
C VAL A 474 -3.79 0.98 -28.16
N VAL A 475 -4.09 1.33 -29.42
CA VAL A 475 -3.39 0.80 -30.59
C VAL A 475 -1.92 1.24 -30.59
N GLU A 476 -1.63 2.50 -30.27
CA GLU A 476 -0.27 3.01 -30.13
C GLU A 476 0.50 2.25 -29.05
N LEU A 477 -0.06 2.12 -27.85
CA LEU A 477 0.60 1.42 -26.74
C LEU A 477 0.85 -0.08 -27.02
N ILE A 478 -0.03 -0.74 -27.78
CA ILE A 478 0.16 -2.14 -28.20
C ILE A 478 1.20 -2.27 -29.32
N ARG A 479 1.33 -1.27 -30.20
CA ARG A 479 2.27 -1.32 -31.34
C ARG A 479 3.66 -0.81 -31.03
N ASP A 480 3.78 0.13 -30.09
CA ASP A 480 5.05 0.68 -29.60
C ASP A 480 5.70 -0.20 -28.52
N GLN A 481 5.20 -1.42 -28.32
CA GLN A 481 5.84 -2.45 -27.52
C GLN A 481 7.23 -2.76 -28.09
N GLU A 482 8.27 -2.08 -27.60
CA GLU A 482 9.61 -2.64 -27.59
C GLU A 482 9.60 -3.83 -26.62
N GLU A 483 10.17 -4.96 -27.04
CA GLU A 483 9.92 -6.31 -26.53
C GLU A 483 10.20 -6.53 -25.00
N ASP A 484 10.68 -5.53 -24.24
CA ASP A 484 11.23 -5.74 -22.88
C ASP A 484 10.82 -4.77 -21.73
N GLU A 485 10.17 -3.60 -21.93
CA GLU A 485 10.10 -2.58 -20.84
C GLU A 485 8.78 -2.46 -20.04
N PHE A 486 7.60 -2.74 -20.60
CA PHE A 486 6.32 -2.40 -19.93
C PHE A 486 5.38 -3.58 -19.65
N PHE A 487 5.55 -4.71 -20.34
CA PHE A 487 4.69 -5.87 -20.20
C PHE A 487 5.54 -7.09 -19.82
N PRO A 488 5.37 -7.67 -18.61
CA PRO A 488 6.07 -8.92 -18.30
C PRO A 488 5.66 -9.97 -19.33
N ALA A 489 6.64 -10.74 -19.84
CA ALA A 489 6.38 -11.82 -20.79
C ALA A 489 5.27 -12.73 -20.25
N VAL A 490 4.06 -12.60 -20.81
CA VAL A 490 2.90 -13.40 -20.41
C VAL A 490 3.23 -14.85 -20.74
N GLN A 491 3.17 -15.74 -19.76
CA GLN A 491 3.32 -17.17 -20.02
C GLN A 491 2.24 -17.59 -21.01
N GLU A 492 2.54 -18.46 -21.97
CA GLU A 492 1.57 -18.84 -23.02
C GLU A 492 0.23 -19.35 -22.44
N GLU A 493 0.24 -19.86 -21.21
CA GLU A 493 -0.93 -20.35 -20.48
C GLU A 493 -1.85 -19.23 -19.92
N ASP A 494 -1.35 -18.00 -19.77
CA ASP A 494 -2.07 -16.87 -19.18
C ASP A 494 -2.67 -15.89 -20.21
N VAL A 495 -2.46 -16.12 -21.51
CA VAL A 495 -3.01 -15.27 -22.58
C VAL A 495 -4.54 -15.39 -22.63
N TYR A 496 -5.24 -14.26 -22.53
CA TYR A 496 -6.69 -14.25 -22.59
C TYR A 496 -7.18 -14.23 -24.03
N VAL A 497 -7.92 -15.27 -24.42
CA VAL A 497 -8.56 -15.35 -25.74
C VAL A 497 -10.01 -14.84 -25.66
N PHE A 498 -10.29 -13.74 -26.35
CA PHE A 498 -11.64 -13.17 -26.47
C PHE A 498 -12.59 -14.17 -27.14
N LYS A 499 -13.78 -14.34 -26.56
CA LYS A 499 -14.81 -15.20 -27.14
C LYS A 499 -15.51 -14.52 -28.31
N GLN A 500 -16.06 -15.33 -29.21
CA GLN A 500 -16.81 -14.82 -30.36
C GLN A 500 -18.05 -14.01 -29.97
N SER A 501 -18.64 -14.31 -28.80
CA SER A 501 -19.73 -13.53 -28.21
C SER A 501 -19.31 -12.15 -27.69
N GLU A 502 -18.02 -11.96 -27.36
CA GLU A 502 -17.48 -10.65 -26.94
C GLU A 502 -17.18 -9.74 -28.14
N LEU A 503 -17.02 -10.31 -29.34
CA LEU A 503 -16.70 -9.57 -30.57
C LEU A 503 -17.89 -8.78 -31.12
N THR A 504 -19.06 -9.41 -31.21
CA THR A 504 -20.16 -8.89 -32.02
C THR A 504 -21.11 -7.95 -31.29
N ASN A 505 -20.93 -7.70 -29.99
CA ASN A 505 -21.86 -6.94 -29.13
C ASN A 505 -23.35 -7.29 -29.38
N GLN A 506 -23.65 -8.48 -29.89
CA GLN A 506 -25.00 -8.84 -30.28
C GLN A 506 -25.82 -8.96 -29.00
N GLU A 507 -26.82 -8.09 -28.86
CA GLU A 507 -27.89 -8.28 -27.90
C GLU A 507 -28.34 -9.74 -28.01
N THR A 508 -28.07 -10.51 -26.96
CA THR A 508 -28.53 -11.89 -26.85
C THR A 508 -30.02 -11.92 -27.20
N PRO A 509 -30.48 -12.81 -28.10
CA PRO A 509 -31.88 -12.85 -28.54
C PRO A 509 -32.82 -12.80 -27.34
N ARG A 510 -33.91 -12.03 -27.43
CA ARG A 510 -34.87 -11.78 -26.33
C ARG A 510 -35.44 -13.06 -25.68
N ASP A 511 -35.31 -14.21 -26.35
CA ASP A 511 -35.76 -15.53 -25.89
C ASP A 511 -34.68 -16.37 -25.18
N THR A 512 -33.45 -15.86 -25.07
CA THR A 512 -32.43 -16.49 -24.22
C THR A 512 -32.68 -16.10 -22.77
N VAL A 513 -32.81 -17.10 -21.89
CA VAL A 513 -32.78 -16.86 -20.44
C VAL A 513 -31.38 -16.32 -20.13
N ILE A 514 -31.26 -15.00 -20.00
CA ILE A 514 -30.05 -14.35 -19.49
C ILE A 514 -29.94 -14.80 -18.04
N ILE A 515 -29.22 -15.89 -17.80
CA ILE A 515 -28.66 -16.17 -16.49
C ILE A 515 -27.69 -15.01 -16.28
N LYS A 516 -28.10 -14.01 -15.48
CA LYS A 516 -27.19 -12.94 -15.04
C LYS A 516 -25.92 -13.64 -14.58
N GLU A 517 -24.81 -13.31 -15.21
CA GLU A 517 -23.53 -13.93 -14.89
C GLU A 517 -23.30 -13.81 -13.37
N ASP A 518 -23.11 -14.94 -12.70
CA ASP A 518 -22.89 -14.94 -11.26
C ASP A 518 -21.64 -14.11 -10.96
N LYS A 519 -21.70 -13.26 -9.93
CA LYS A 519 -20.55 -12.45 -9.46
C LYS A 519 -19.21 -13.22 -9.42
N PRO A 520 -19.13 -14.49 -8.92
CA PRO A 520 -17.88 -15.26 -8.98
C PRO A 520 -17.39 -15.60 -10.39
N ALA A 521 -18.27 -15.78 -11.37
CA ALA A 521 -17.87 -16.03 -12.76
C ALA A 521 -17.23 -14.77 -13.38
N MET A 522 -17.84 -13.60 -13.14
CA MET A 522 -17.30 -12.31 -13.54
C MET A 522 -15.91 -12.07 -12.92
N LEU A 523 -15.74 -12.34 -11.63
CA LEU A 523 -14.43 -12.19 -10.95
C LEU A 523 -13.37 -13.14 -11.49
N ARG A 524 -13.72 -14.41 -11.80
CA ARG A 524 -12.78 -15.34 -12.44
C ARG A 524 -12.34 -14.88 -13.82
N ARG A 525 -13.27 -14.36 -14.63
CA ARG A 525 -12.93 -13.78 -15.94
C ARG A 525 -12.00 -12.58 -15.76
N LEU A 526 -12.29 -11.72 -14.80
CA LEU A 526 -11.45 -10.57 -14.50
C LEU A 526 -10.05 -11.00 -14.01
N GLN A 527 -9.96 -12.04 -13.18
CA GLN A 527 -8.70 -12.60 -12.71
C GLN A 527 -7.86 -13.21 -13.84
N GLN A 528 -8.50 -13.78 -14.86
CA GLN A 528 -7.81 -14.24 -16.06
C GLN A 528 -7.32 -13.05 -16.90
N LYS A 529 -8.19 -12.06 -17.14
CA LYS A 529 -7.83 -10.86 -17.90
C LYS A 529 -6.73 -10.04 -17.21
N SER A 530 -6.73 -9.94 -15.88
CA SER A 530 -5.76 -9.11 -15.14
C SER A 530 -4.33 -9.61 -15.21
N ARG A 531 -4.11 -10.89 -15.57
CA ARG A 531 -2.79 -11.45 -15.88
C ARG A 531 -2.28 -11.01 -17.25
N ASP A 532 -3.18 -10.57 -18.12
CA ASP A 532 -2.92 -10.17 -19.49
C ASP A 532 -3.25 -8.69 -19.68
N SER A 533 -2.24 -7.86 -19.51
CA SER A 533 -2.32 -6.41 -19.67
C SER A 533 -2.82 -5.98 -21.05
N VAL A 534 -2.52 -6.75 -22.11
CA VAL A 534 -3.00 -6.46 -23.47
C VAL A 534 -4.51 -6.67 -23.55
N ALA A 535 -5.01 -7.76 -22.98
CA ALA A 535 -6.46 -8.00 -22.90
C ALA A 535 -7.18 -6.91 -22.08
N MET A 536 -6.56 -6.42 -20.99
CA MET A 536 -7.12 -5.33 -20.19
C MET A 536 -7.16 -4.01 -20.95
N LEU A 537 -6.14 -3.68 -21.74
CA LEU A 537 -6.12 -2.49 -22.61
C LEU A 537 -7.21 -2.57 -23.68
N ILE A 538 -7.32 -3.70 -24.38
CA ILE A 538 -8.33 -3.90 -25.42
C ILE A 538 -9.75 -3.73 -24.84
N SER A 539 -9.96 -4.15 -23.59
CA SER A 539 -11.27 -4.01 -22.93
C SER A 539 -11.69 -2.55 -22.65
N MET A 540 -10.74 -1.60 -22.68
CA MET A 540 -11.03 -0.16 -22.53
C MET A 540 -11.69 0.45 -23.77
N CYS A 541 -11.60 -0.20 -24.93
CA CYS A 541 -12.28 0.23 -26.14
C CYS A 541 -13.81 0.05 -26.02
N ASN A 542 -14.58 0.88 -26.71
CA ASN A 542 -16.05 0.80 -26.71
C ASN A 542 -16.55 -0.55 -27.24
N SER A 543 -15.94 -1.01 -28.34
CA SER A 543 -16.16 -2.33 -28.91
C SER A 543 -14.83 -2.93 -29.38
N LEU A 544 -14.79 -4.26 -29.47
CA LEU A 544 -13.65 -4.97 -30.07
C LEU A 544 -13.55 -4.66 -31.57
N GLU A 545 -14.68 -4.40 -32.25
CA GLU A 545 -14.72 -4.01 -33.66
C GLU A 545 -14.05 -2.66 -33.90
N ASP A 546 -14.27 -1.67 -33.03
CA ASP A 546 -13.60 -0.37 -33.10
C ASP A 546 -12.08 -0.53 -32.94
N PHE A 547 -11.66 -1.41 -32.02
CA PHE A 547 -10.24 -1.73 -31.85
C PHE A 547 -9.66 -2.39 -33.11
N ILE A 548 -10.34 -3.39 -33.68
CA ILE A 548 -9.87 -4.08 -34.89
C ILE A 548 -9.78 -3.11 -36.07
N LYS A 549 -10.78 -2.23 -36.25
CA LYS A 549 -10.80 -1.19 -37.30
C LYS A 549 -9.68 -0.18 -37.06
N GLY A 550 -9.53 0.31 -35.83
CA GLY A 550 -8.47 1.24 -35.45
C GLY A 550 -7.07 0.67 -35.68
N TYR A 551 -6.83 -0.57 -35.26
CA TYR A 551 -5.57 -1.28 -35.49
C TYR A 551 -5.30 -1.49 -36.98
N SER A 552 -6.30 -1.94 -37.75
CA SER A 552 -6.18 -2.15 -39.20
C SER A 552 -5.85 -0.85 -39.93
N ASN A 553 -6.52 0.25 -39.60
CA ASN A 553 -6.27 1.55 -40.20
C ASN A 553 -4.84 2.01 -39.92
N LYS A 554 -4.40 1.93 -38.65
CA LYS A 554 -3.03 2.29 -38.28
C LYS A 554 -2.01 1.37 -38.95
N LEU A 555 -2.30 0.07 -39.11
CA LEU A 555 -1.42 -0.86 -39.80
C LEU A 555 -1.27 -0.42 -41.26
N GLY A 556 -2.37 -0.15 -41.95
CA GLY A 556 -2.35 0.37 -43.31
C GLY A 556 -1.50 1.63 -43.47
N GLU A 557 -1.66 2.62 -42.58
CA GLU A 557 -0.83 3.84 -42.58
C GLU A 557 0.68 3.54 -42.47
N VAL A 558 1.07 2.67 -41.54
CA VAL A 558 2.47 2.29 -41.33
C VAL A 558 3.01 1.51 -42.54
N LEU A 559 2.22 0.59 -43.07
CA LEU A 559 2.57 -0.23 -44.24
C LEU A 559 2.78 0.63 -45.51
N LEU A 560 2.02 1.71 -45.69
CA LEU A 560 2.21 2.66 -46.79
C LEU A 560 3.53 3.45 -46.70
N LEU A 561 3.99 3.71 -45.48
CA LEU A 561 5.24 4.43 -45.21
C LEU A 561 6.46 3.49 -45.13
N THR A 562 6.24 2.18 -45.18
CA THR A 562 7.29 1.18 -45.04
C THR A 562 8.20 1.16 -46.26
N LYS A 563 9.50 1.37 -46.04
CA LYS A 563 10.50 1.31 -47.10
C LYS A 563 10.88 -0.14 -47.42
N ASN A 564 11.21 -0.42 -48.68
CA ASN A 564 11.69 -1.72 -49.16
C ASN A 564 10.74 -2.91 -48.93
N TYR A 565 9.45 -2.66 -48.64
CA TYR A 565 8.48 -3.72 -48.35
C TYR A 565 8.90 -4.63 -47.16
N ASP A 566 9.64 -4.09 -46.17
CA ASP A 566 10.03 -4.84 -44.97
C ASP A 566 8.88 -4.90 -43.97
N THR A 567 8.23 -6.07 -43.88
CA THR A 567 7.07 -6.29 -43.03
C THR A 567 7.36 -7.20 -41.83
N ASP A 568 8.61 -7.62 -41.61
CA ASP A 568 8.93 -8.67 -40.62
C ASP A 568 8.58 -8.24 -39.19
N ALA A 569 8.81 -6.98 -38.84
CA ALA A 569 8.44 -6.43 -37.53
C ALA A 569 6.92 -6.37 -37.34
N GLU A 570 6.18 -5.96 -38.37
CA GLU A 570 4.71 -5.82 -38.32
C GLU A 570 4.00 -7.18 -38.32
N VAL A 571 4.55 -8.17 -39.03
CA VAL A 571 4.09 -9.55 -38.97
C VAL A 571 4.25 -10.09 -37.54
N ARG A 572 5.40 -9.88 -36.90
CA ARG A 572 5.62 -10.31 -35.50
C ARG A 572 4.61 -9.69 -34.54
N LYS A 573 4.42 -8.36 -34.62
CA LYS A 573 3.45 -7.63 -33.77
C LYS A 573 2.02 -8.13 -33.98
N LEU A 574 1.62 -8.37 -35.23
CA LEU A 574 0.29 -8.89 -35.54
C LEU A 574 0.10 -10.33 -35.03
N GLU A 575 1.10 -11.20 -35.18
CA GLU A 575 1.02 -12.58 -34.69
C GLU A 575 0.94 -12.65 -33.15
N LEU A 576 1.60 -11.73 -32.43
CA LEU A 576 1.41 -11.60 -30.99
C LEU A 576 -0.02 -11.20 -30.63
N LEU A 577 -0.58 -10.20 -31.32
CA LEU A 577 -1.94 -9.73 -31.09
C LEU A 577 -3.01 -10.79 -31.43
N LYS A 578 -2.80 -11.57 -32.49
CA LYS A 578 -3.73 -12.63 -32.91
C LYS A 578 -3.93 -13.70 -31.84
N ARG A 579 -2.98 -13.89 -30.92
CA ARG A 579 -3.12 -14.86 -29.81
C ARG A 579 -4.34 -14.58 -28.93
N HIS A 580 -4.74 -13.31 -28.82
CA HIS A 580 -5.88 -12.88 -28.02
C HIS A 580 -7.23 -13.07 -28.72
N PHE A 581 -7.26 -13.39 -30.01
CA PHE A 581 -8.49 -13.40 -30.79
C PHE A 581 -8.75 -14.75 -31.47
N PRO A 582 -10.02 -15.08 -31.76
CA PRO A 582 -10.36 -16.21 -32.60
C PRO A 582 -9.71 -16.11 -34.00
N ALA A 583 -9.57 -17.26 -34.66
CA ALA A 583 -9.05 -17.30 -36.02
C ALA A 583 -9.89 -16.40 -36.97
N HIS A 584 -9.20 -15.76 -37.92
CA HIS A 584 -9.77 -14.91 -38.98
C HIS A 584 -10.30 -13.52 -38.56
N THR A 585 -10.20 -13.12 -37.29
CA THR A 585 -10.61 -11.77 -36.85
C THR A 585 -9.81 -10.65 -37.55
N PHE A 586 -8.50 -10.85 -37.76
CA PHE A 586 -7.62 -9.88 -38.42
C PHE A 586 -7.42 -10.12 -39.92
N LEU A 587 -8.42 -10.71 -40.60
CA LEU A 587 -8.33 -11.02 -42.03
C LEU A 587 -7.95 -9.79 -42.88
N ARG A 588 -8.48 -8.62 -42.54
CA ARG A 588 -8.15 -7.35 -43.21
C ARG A 588 -6.64 -7.05 -43.15
N CYS A 589 -6.03 -7.19 -41.97
CA CYS A 589 -4.59 -7.00 -41.78
C CYS A 589 -3.77 -8.06 -42.53
N ASP A 590 -4.22 -9.32 -42.54
CA ASP A 590 -3.55 -10.41 -43.26
C ASP A 590 -3.53 -10.19 -44.78
N ILE A 591 -4.61 -9.61 -45.32
CA ILE A 591 -4.68 -9.26 -46.73
C ILE A 591 -3.75 -8.09 -47.03
N MET A 592 -3.70 -7.05 -46.20
CA MET A 592 -2.76 -5.93 -46.38
C MET A 592 -1.30 -6.40 -46.43
N LEU A 593 -0.88 -7.29 -45.51
CA LEU A 593 0.47 -7.83 -45.48
C LEU A 593 0.77 -8.71 -46.69
N ARG A 594 -0.20 -9.51 -47.14
CA ARG A 594 -0.08 -10.32 -48.36
C ARG A 594 0.01 -9.44 -49.62
N ASP A 595 -0.77 -8.37 -49.67
CA ASP A 595 -0.75 -7.41 -50.78
C ASP A 595 0.65 -6.81 -50.93
N LEU A 596 1.34 -6.49 -49.83
CA LEU A 596 2.74 -6.02 -49.88
C LEU A 596 3.73 -7.06 -50.41
N ASP A 597 3.65 -8.32 -49.98
CA ASP A 597 4.54 -9.38 -50.51
C ASP A 597 4.28 -9.63 -52.00
N ILE A 598 3.00 -9.62 -52.42
CA ILE A 598 2.63 -9.71 -53.83
C ILE A 598 3.15 -8.49 -54.61
N SER A 599 2.99 -7.29 -54.04
CA SER A 599 3.47 -6.04 -54.62
C SER A 599 4.98 -6.07 -54.82
N ARG A 600 5.75 -6.48 -53.80
CA ARG A 600 7.21 -6.63 -53.88
C ARG A 600 7.64 -7.53 -55.04
N ARG A 601 6.94 -8.65 -55.26
CA ARG A 601 7.24 -9.59 -56.35
C ARG A 601 6.88 -9.00 -57.72
N LEU A 602 5.73 -8.34 -57.82
CA LEU A 602 5.27 -7.70 -59.05
C LEU A 602 6.16 -6.52 -59.43
N ASP A 603 6.47 -5.67 -58.47
CA ASP A 603 7.35 -4.51 -58.64
C ASP A 603 8.73 -4.94 -59.12
N LYS A 604 9.30 -6.00 -58.53
CA LYS A 604 10.56 -6.58 -59.00
C LYS A 604 10.48 -7.10 -60.45
N SER A 605 9.37 -7.72 -60.83
CA SER A 605 9.16 -8.23 -62.20
C SER A 605 8.97 -7.09 -63.21
N ILE A 606 8.30 -6.00 -62.82
CA ILE A 606 8.08 -4.83 -63.68
C ILE A 606 9.40 -4.09 -63.94
N HIS A 607 10.24 -3.98 -62.92
CA HIS A 607 11.58 -3.40 -63.01
C HIS A 607 12.59 -4.26 -63.80
N GLU A 608 12.23 -5.47 -64.26
CA GLU A 608 13.03 -6.18 -65.25
C GLU A 608 13.08 -5.43 -66.59
N ASN A 609 12.07 -4.59 -66.87
CA ASN A 609 12.09 -3.67 -68.00
C ASN A 609 12.86 -2.39 -67.64
N LYS A 610 13.92 -2.09 -68.41
CA LYS A 610 14.76 -0.89 -68.27
C LYS A 610 14.06 0.43 -68.65
N ASP A 611 12.89 0.36 -69.30
CA ASP A 611 12.10 1.55 -69.63
C ASP A 611 11.41 2.15 -68.40
N VAL A 612 11.32 1.41 -67.29
CA VAL A 612 10.78 1.88 -66.00
C VAL A 612 11.92 2.47 -65.17
N SER A 613 11.71 3.68 -64.62
CA SER A 613 12.70 4.34 -63.76
C SER A 613 12.92 3.55 -62.47
N GLU A 614 14.18 3.28 -62.11
CA GLU A 614 14.56 2.63 -60.83
C GLU A 614 14.12 3.42 -59.58
N SER A 615 13.71 4.68 -59.74
CA SER A 615 13.23 5.53 -58.65
C SER A 615 11.72 5.42 -58.38
N LEU A 616 10.96 4.71 -59.22
CA LEU A 616 9.51 4.62 -59.13
C LEU A 616 9.09 3.22 -58.66
N HIS A 617 8.82 3.08 -57.37
CA HIS A 617 8.24 1.88 -56.80
C HIS A 617 6.76 2.10 -56.51
N ALA A 618 5.91 1.15 -56.86
CA ALA A 618 4.47 1.22 -56.58
C ALA A 618 4.04 0.11 -55.62
N ILE A 619 3.29 0.49 -54.59
CA ILE A 619 2.59 -0.45 -53.72
C ILE A 619 1.25 -0.79 -54.36
N ILE A 620 1.08 -2.04 -54.76
CA ILE A 620 -0.12 -2.57 -55.41
C ILE A 620 -1.01 -3.19 -54.32
N MET A 621 -2.18 -2.60 -54.13
CA MET A 621 -3.07 -2.87 -53.00
C MET A 621 -4.45 -3.31 -53.46
N SER A 622 -5.16 -4.08 -52.63
CA SER A 622 -6.58 -4.33 -52.80
C SER A 622 -7.40 -3.09 -52.37
N GLY A 623 -8.38 -2.67 -53.17
CA GLY A 623 -9.14 -1.44 -52.88
C GLY A 623 -10.02 -1.54 -51.63
N PHE A 624 -10.58 -2.72 -51.35
CA PHE A 624 -11.55 -2.92 -50.28
C PHE A 624 -10.92 -3.02 -48.88
N TYR A 625 -9.74 -3.63 -48.77
CA TYR A 625 -9.16 -3.96 -47.47
C TYR A 625 -8.24 -2.87 -46.90
N TRP A 626 -7.88 -1.83 -47.67
CA TRP A 626 -6.99 -0.76 -47.22
C TRP A 626 -7.75 0.42 -46.59
N PRO A 627 -7.09 1.32 -45.83
CA PRO A 627 -7.76 2.48 -45.26
C PRO A 627 -8.38 3.35 -46.36
N GLY A 628 -9.64 3.76 -46.22
CA GLY A 628 -10.38 4.53 -47.24
C GLY A 628 -11.21 3.68 -48.22
N GLY A 629 -11.12 2.35 -48.18
CA GLY A 629 -12.16 1.47 -48.73
C GLY A 629 -13.28 1.32 -47.71
N ASP A 630 -14.48 1.83 -48.01
CA ASP A 630 -15.64 1.69 -47.13
C ASP A 630 -16.26 0.30 -47.26
N ASP A 631 -16.65 -0.30 -46.12
CA ASP A 631 -17.45 -1.54 -46.03
C ASP A 631 -18.90 -1.33 -46.52
N ASP A 632 -19.36 -0.08 -46.61
CA ASP A 632 -20.77 0.31 -46.86
C ASP A 632 -21.03 0.97 -48.22
N SER A 633 -20.01 1.19 -49.05
CA SER A 633 -20.21 1.69 -50.41
C SER A 633 -20.13 0.53 -51.40
N ASP A 634 -21.25 0.21 -52.04
CA ASP A 634 -21.26 -0.61 -53.24
C ASP A 634 -20.40 0.10 -54.31
N VAL A 635 -19.10 -0.19 -54.32
CA VAL A 635 -18.09 0.39 -55.24
C VAL A 635 -18.43 0.12 -56.71
N ASP A 636 -19.40 -0.77 -56.98
CA ASP A 636 -19.86 -1.13 -58.31
C ASP A 636 -20.88 -0.13 -58.92
N ASP A 637 -21.35 0.89 -58.18
CA ASP A 637 -22.34 1.89 -58.68
C ASP A 637 -21.93 3.37 -58.49
N LEU A 638 -20.62 3.66 -58.36
CA LEU A 638 -20.12 5.04 -58.32
C LEU A 638 -19.95 5.58 -59.74
N GLY A 639 -20.81 6.52 -60.12
CA GLY A 639 -20.69 7.25 -61.39
C GLY A 639 -19.46 8.17 -61.39
N GLU A 640 -19.05 8.64 -62.57
CA GLU A 640 -17.95 9.62 -62.73
C GLU A 640 -18.17 10.93 -61.93
N ASP A 641 -19.40 11.18 -61.47
CA ASP A 641 -19.79 12.37 -60.72
C ASP A 641 -19.63 12.25 -59.18
N ASP A 642 -19.43 11.04 -58.63
CA ASP A 642 -19.27 10.81 -57.17
C ASP A 642 -17.78 10.82 -56.72
N GLU A 643 -16.85 11.05 -57.66
CA GLU A 643 -15.40 11.08 -57.38
C GLU A 643 -14.96 12.23 -56.44
N GLU A 644 -15.79 13.26 -56.26
CA GLU A 644 -15.51 14.37 -55.34
C GLU A 644 -15.76 14.02 -53.85
N GLU A 645 -16.61 13.04 -53.53
CA GLU A 645 -17.03 12.74 -52.15
C GLU A 645 -16.07 11.75 -51.44
N ILE A 646 -15.31 10.96 -52.19
CA ILE A 646 -14.38 9.92 -51.68
C ILE A 646 -13.01 10.52 -51.26
N GLY A 647 -12.81 11.83 -51.35
CA GLY A 647 -11.56 12.49 -50.94
C GLY A 647 -10.32 12.07 -51.75
N LEU A 648 -10.49 11.25 -52.81
CA LEU A 648 -9.49 10.88 -53.80
C LEU A 648 -9.24 12.07 -54.72
N SER A 649 -8.60 13.09 -54.17
CA SER A 649 -8.22 14.29 -54.90
C SER A 649 -7.40 13.86 -56.11
N SER A 650 -7.88 14.12 -57.32
CA SER A 650 -7.22 13.81 -58.58
C SER A 650 -5.99 14.71 -58.73
N LEU A 651 -4.93 14.38 -57.99
CA LEU A 651 -3.63 15.04 -58.08
C LEU A 651 -3.15 14.90 -59.53
N GLN A 652 -2.86 16.01 -60.19
CA GLN A 652 -2.31 15.97 -61.53
C GLN A 652 -0.98 15.21 -61.49
N SER A 653 -0.85 14.16 -62.30
CA SER A 653 0.33 13.31 -62.34
C SER A 653 1.59 14.16 -62.55
N TRP A 654 2.63 13.94 -61.75
CA TRP A 654 3.88 14.69 -61.81
C TRP A 654 4.47 14.61 -63.24
N PRO A 655 4.61 15.73 -63.97
CA PRO A 655 4.99 15.71 -65.38
C PRO A 655 6.28 14.94 -65.70
N GLU A 656 7.27 14.96 -64.79
CA GLU A 656 8.56 14.29 -64.96
C GLU A 656 8.43 12.75 -64.85
N PHE A 657 7.43 12.23 -64.13
CA PHE A 657 7.23 10.79 -63.91
C PHE A 657 6.08 10.20 -64.74
N GLU A 658 5.32 11.01 -65.48
CA GLU A 658 4.17 10.53 -66.25
C GLU A 658 4.53 9.45 -67.28
N ARG A 659 5.73 9.55 -67.90
CA ARG A 659 6.23 8.50 -68.81
C ARG A 659 6.53 7.20 -68.08
N SER A 660 7.18 7.29 -66.92
CA SER A 660 7.53 6.13 -66.09
C SER A 660 6.28 5.46 -65.51
N VAL A 661 5.28 6.24 -65.09
CA VAL A 661 3.98 5.75 -64.62
C VAL A 661 3.24 4.99 -65.73
N ARG A 662 3.23 5.53 -66.96
CA ARG A 662 2.63 4.84 -68.12
C ARG A 662 3.40 3.55 -68.48
N ALA A 663 4.73 3.58 -68.42
CA ALA A 663 5.56 2.39 -68.65
C ALA A 663 5.33 1.32 -67.57
N TYR A 664 5.17 1.72 -66.32
CA TYR A 664 4.80 0.83 -65.23
C TYR A 664 3.43 0.19 -65.47
N GLU A 665 2.43 0.97 -65.88
CA GLU A 665 1.08 0.48 -66.18
C GLU A 665 1.05 -0.52 -67.35
N THR A 666 1.84 -0.28 -68.41
CA THR A 666 1.90 -1.19 -69.57
C THR A 666 2.55 -2.52 -69.21
N GLU A 667 3.64 -2.51 -68.43
CA GLU A 667 4.26 -3.75 -67.95
C GLU A 667 3.37 -4.49 -66.96
N PHE A 668 2.68 -3.78 -66.05
CA PHE A 668 1.71 -4.40 -65.17
C PHE A 668 0.57 -5.10 -65.95
N LYS A 669 0.05 -4.48 -67.02
CA LYS A 669 -0.97 -5.10 -67.88
C LYS A 669 -0.46 -6.39 -68.54
N LYS A 670 0.83 -6.49 -68.86
CA LYS A 670 1.41 -7.75 -69.36
C LYS A 670 1.45 -8.82 -68.26
N ALA A 671 1.81 -8.43 -67.03
CA ALA A 671 1.85 -9.35 -65.89
C ALA A 671 0.45 -9.79 -65.43
N LYS A 672 -0.56 -8.93 -65.53
CA LYS A 672 -1.95 -9.16 -65.11
C LYS A 672 -2.96 -8.64 -66.15
N ALA A 673 -3.14 -9.40 -67.23
CA ALA A 673 -3.93 -9.03 -68.41
C ALA A 673 -5.40 -8.64 -68.17
N SER A 674 -6.01 -9.05 -67.07
CA SER A 674 -7.42 -8.78 -66.76
C SER A 674 -7.65 -7.65 -65.75
N ARG A 675 -6.63 -6.82 -65.45
CA ARG A 675 -6.70 -5.77 -64.42
C ARG A 675 -6.14 -4.44 -64.95
N LYS A 676 -6.65 -3.32 -64.41
CA LYS A 676 -6.13 -1.97 -64.63
C LYS A 676 -5.62 -1.40 -63.31
N LEU A 677 -4.61 -0.52 -63.35
CA LEU A 677 -4.11 0.19 -62.17
C LEU A 677 -4.75 1.58 -62.10
N LYS A 678 -5.27 1.94 -60.93
CA LYS A 678 -5.61 3.33 -60.56
C LYS A 678 -4.55 3.79 -59.57
N PHE A 679 -3.69 4.72 -59.99
CA PHE A 679 -2.69 5.30 -59.09
C PHE A 679 -3.38 6.24 -58.10
N VAL A 680 -2.97 6.17 -56.83
CA VAL A 680 -3.47 7.05 -55.76
C VAL A 680 -2.26 7.80 -55.16
N PRO A 681 -1.82 8.91 -55.78
CA PRO A 681 -0.62 9.61 -55.34
C PRO A 681 -0.74 10.22 -53.94
N SER A 682 -1.94 10.55 -53.47
CA SER A 682 -2.15 11.14 -52.15
C SER A 682 -1.70 10.25 -50.98
N MET A 683 -1.61 8.94 -51.20
CA MET A 683 -1.19 7.94 -50.19
C MET A 683 0.27 7.48 -50.34
N GLY A 684 1.01 8.05 -51.30
CA GLY A 684 2.41 7.72 -51.52
C GLY A 684 3.37 8.53 -50.63
N SER A 685 4.65 8.23 -50.77
CA SER A 685 5.75 9.03 -50.19
C SER A 685 6.81 9.31 -51.26
N VAL A 686 7.46 10.47 -51.17
CA VAL A 686 8.54 10.88 -52.08
C VAL A 686 9.74 11.28 -51.26
N THR A 687 10.89 10.68 -51.56
CA THR A 687 12.18 11.17 -51.06
C THR A 687 12.71 12.26 -51.99
N LEU A 688 12.81 13.49 -51.47
CA LEU A 688 13.37 14.63 -52.18
C LEU A 688 14.80 14.89 -51.71
N GLU A 689 15.68 15.20 -52.67
CA GLU A 689 16.99 15.78 -52.41
C GLU A 689 16.99 17.22 -52.94
N LEU A 690 16.92 18.18 -52.02
CA LEU A 690 16.91 19.61 -52.32
C LEU A 690 18.33 20.16 -52.15
N GLU A 691 18.88 20.72 -53.23
CA GLU A 691 20.21 21.35 -53.24
C GLU A 691 20.05 22.87 -53.34
N PHE A 692 20.35 23.55 -52.24
CA PHE A 692 20.40 25.01 -52.15
C PHE A 692 21.86 25.50 -52.23
N LYS A 693 22.07 26.81 -52.29
CA LYS A 693 23.42 27.40 -52.41
C LYS A 693 24.31 27.08 -51.21
N THR A 694 23.72 27.00 -50.01
CA THR A 694 24.44 26.83 -48.73
C THR A 694 24.30 25.43 -48.13
N ARG A 695 23.26 24.67 -48.49
CA ARG A 695 22.93 23.37 -47.86
C ARG A 695 22.26 22.37 -48.79
N LYS A 696 22.40 21.08 -48.46
CA LYS A 696 21.65 19.98 -49.08
C LYS A 696 20.72 19.36 -48.04
N LEU A 697 19.46 19.15 -48.41
CA LEU A 697 18.43 18.57 -47.55
C LEU A 697 17.85 17.33 -48.23
N LYS A 698 17.84 16.21 -47.50
CA LYS A 698 17.16 14.98 -47.93
C LYS A 698 15.96 14.76 -47.02
N LEU A 699 14.76 14.81 -47.57
CA LEU A 699 13.50 14.77 -46.83
C LEU A 699 12.56 13.77 -47.49
N ASP A 700 11.88 12.95 -46.68
CA ASP A 700 10.75 12.16 -47.12
C ASP A 700 9.48 12.99 -46.90
N VAL A 701 8.73 13.24 -47.96
CA VAL A 701 7.55 14.10 -47.92
C VAL A 701 6.38 13.46 -48.66
N CYS A 702 5.17 13.94 -48.38
CA CYS A 702 3.99 13.56 -49.15
C CYS A 702 4.11 14.07 -50.60
N PRO A 703 3.57 13.36 -51.61
CA PRO A 703 3.57 13.79 -53.01
C PRO A 703 2.97 15.19 -53.23
N GLU A 704 2.00 15.58 -52.42
CA GLU A 704 1.40 16.93 -52.41
C GLU A 704 2.44 18.01 -52.05
N ALA A 705 3.24 17.78 -51.01
CA ALA A 705 4.33 18.66 -50.60
C ALA A 705 5.43 18.74 -51.66
N ALA A 706 5.75 17.61 -52.30
CA ALA A 706 6.72 17.53 -53.38
C ALA A 706 6.28 18.32 -54.63
N LEU A 707 5.00 18.27 -54.97
CA LEU A 707 4.46 19.01 -56.11
C LEU A 707 4.48 20.52 -55.86
N ILE A 708 4.16 20.95 -54.63
CA ILE A 708 4.22 22.37 -54.24
C ILE A 708 5.65 22.89 -54.38
N ILE A 709 6.66 22.19 -53.82
CA ILE A 709 8.05 22.66 -53.89
C ILE A 709 8.61 22.61 -55.33
N ALA A 710 8.13 21.67 -56.15
CA ALA A 710 8.52 21.58 -57.55
C ALA A 710 8.08 22.81 -58.38
N LEU A 711 6.99 23.51 -58.00
CA LEU A 711 6.59 24.75 -58.68
C LEU A 711 7.68 25.83 -58.59
N PHE A 712 8.33 25.93 -57.42
CA PHE A 712 9.39 26.90 -57.16
C PHE A 712 10.71 26.57 -57.89
N LYS A 713 10.79 25.45 -58.62
CA LYS A 713 11.92 25.12 -59.53
C LYS A 713 11.89 25.97 -60.81
N THR A 714 10.74 26.56 -61.17
CA THR A 714 10.53 27.31 -62.42
C THR A 714 10.57 28.82 -62.14
N LYS A 715 11.05 29.63 -63.10
CA LYS A 715 11.49 31.05 -63.06
C LYS A 715 10.64 32.13 -62.33
N GLU A 716 9.56 31.81 -61.61
CA GLU A 716 8.81 32.75 -60.77
C GLU A 716 9.10 32.46 -59.29
N ASP A 717 9.83 33.36 -58.63
CA ASP A 717 10.36 33.15 -57.26
C ASP A 717 9.33 33.38 -56.13
N SER A 718 8.07 33.71 -56.47
CA SER A 718 7.05 34.04 -55.47
C SER A 718 5.64 33.70 -55.94
N PHE A 719 4.93 32.87 -55.17
CA PHE A 719 3.54 32.48 -55.46
C PHE A 719 2.60 32.82 -54.28
N THR A 720 1.36 33.19 -54.59
CA THR A 720 0.29 33.30 -53.58
C THR A 720 -0.38 31.95 -53.36
N ARG A 721 -1.00 31.74 -52.20
CA ARG A 721 -1.75 30.51 -51.87
C ARG A 721 -2.77 30.12 -52.95
N ASP A 722 -3.50 31.10 -53.48
CA ASP A 722 -4.58 30.84 -54.43
C ASP A 722 -4.02 30.50 -55.83
N GLN A 723 -2.83 31.00 -56.19
CA GLN A 723 -2.11 30.57 -57.40
C GLN A 723 -1.60 29.13 -57.29
N ILE A 724 -1.02 28.76 -56.13
CA ILE A 724 -0.57 27.38 -55.87
C ILE A 724 -1.76 26.43 -55.93
N LYS A 725 -2.89 26.78 -55.32
CA LYS A 725 -4.13 25.99 -55.39
C LYS A 725 -4.58 25.77 -56.84
N LEU A 726 -4.58 26.83 -57.66
CA LEU A 726 -5.02 26.75 -59.06
C LEU A 726 -4.11 25.87 -59.92
N GLN A 727 -2.80 25.94 -59.70
CA GLN A 727 -1.82 25.17 -60.47
C GLN A 727 -1.75 23.69 -60.07
N VAL A 728 -1.90 23.40 -58.78
CA VAL A 728 -1.72 22.07 -58.20
C VAL A 728 -3.06 21.30 -58.10
N LYS A 729 -4.20 22.00 -58.17
CA LYS A 729 -5.56 21.45 -58.07
C LYS A 729 -5.81 20.63 -56.79
N ILE A 730 -5.19 21.02 -55.68
CA ILE A 730 -5.43 20.43 -54.35
C ILE A 730 -6.46 21.26 -53.57
N SER A 731 -7.11 20.65 -52.58
CA SER A 731 -7.98 21.37 -51.64
C SER A 731 -7.24 22.49 -50.91
N LYS A 732 -7.97 23.55 -50.54
CA LYS A 732 -7.37 24.73 -49.91
C LYS A 732 -6.72 24.41 -48.55
N GLU A 733 -7.31 23.47 -47.80
CA GLU A 733 -6.87 23.06 -46.47
C GLU A 733 -5.51 22.35 -46.53
N LYS A 734 -5.39 21.33 -47.40
CA LYS A 734 -4.14 20.58 -47.61
C LYS A 734 -3.01 21.49 -48.10
N VAL A 735 -3.28 22.44 -49.00
CA VAL A 735 -2.26 23.40 -49.46
C VAL A 735 -1.71 24.23 -48.30
N VAL A 736 -2.56 24.69 -47.37
CA VAL A 736 -2.10 25.45 -46.19
C VAL A 736 -1.24 24.58 -45.28
N GLU A 737 -1.69 23.36 -45.00
CA GLU A 737 -0.94 22.42 -44.16
C GLU A 737 0.46 22.12 -44.71
N GLN A 738 0.57 21.87 -46.02
CA GLN A 738 1.86 21.59 -46.67
C GLN A 738 2.75 22.85 -46.76
N LEU A 739 2.18 24.04 -46.92
CA LEU A 739 2.94 25.30 -46.86
C LEU A 739 3.49 25.57 -45.46
N ASP A 740 2.68 25.34 -44.43
CA ASP A 740 3.11 25.45 -43.03
C ASP A 740 4.21 24.43 -42.70
N PHE A 741 4.14 23.22 -43.25
CA PHE A 741 5.23 22.23 -43.17
C PHE A 741 6.53 22.78 -43.77
N TRP A 742 6.51 23.33 -44.99
CA TRP A 742 7.71 23.89 -45.62
C TRP A 742 8.25 25.14 -44.92
N ILE A 743 7.39 25.95 -44.30
CA ILE A 743 7.81 27.06 -43.43
C ILE A 743 8.51 26.52 -42.17
N LYS A 744 7.96 25.50 -41.52
CA LYS A 744 8.59 24.86 -40.35
C LYS A 744 9.94 24.23 -40.68
N GLN A 745 10.08 23.67 -41.89
CA GLN A 745 11.36 23.15 -42.41
C GLN A 745 12.33 24.26 -42.87
N GLN A 746 11.95 25.53 -42.73
CA GLN A 746 12.71 26.71 -43.15
C GLN A 746 13.09 26.68 -44.64
N VAL A 747 12.23 26.12 -45.48
CA VAL A 747 12.41 26.09 -46.94
C VAL A 747 11.67 27.24 -47.61
N LEU A 748 10.51 27.62 -47.06
CA LEU A 748 9.70 28.74 -47.54
C LEU A 748 9.55 29.83 -46.47
N GLU A 749 9.50 31.09 -46.88
CA GLU A 749 9.15 32.25 -46.06
C GLU A 749 7.86 32.90 -46.56
N LEU A 750 7.03 33.39 -45.65
CA LEU A 750 5.82 34.16 -45.98
C LEU A 750 6.14 35.66 -45.92
N SER A 751 6.06 36.34 -47.05
CA SER A 751 6.21 37.80 -47.13
C SER A 751 4.99 38.53 -46.55
N ALA A 752 5.19 39.79 -46.13
CA ALA A 752 4.11 40.64 -45.59
C ALA A 752 2.96 40.90 -46.58
N GLU A 753 3.19 40.68 -47.87
CA GLU A 753 2.21 40.84 -48.95
C GLU A 753 1.44 39.53 -49.26
N GLY A 754 1.72 38.44 -48.53
CA GLY A 754 1.05 37.15 -48.68
C GLY A 754 1.62 36.24 -49.77
N TYR A 755 2.87 36.47 -50.19
CA TYR A 755 3.60 35.62 -51.12
C TYR A 755 4.53 34.68 -50.38
N PHE A 756 4.62 33.43 -50.85
CA PHE A 756 5.60 32.46 -50.38
C PHE A 756 6.85 32.55 -51.25
N GLN A 757 8.03 32.61 -50.63
CA GLN A 757 9.34 32.72 -51.31
C GLN A 757 10.29 31.65 -50.78
N LEU A 758 11.25 31.21 -51.62
CA LEU A 758 12.28 30.25 -51.23
C LEU A 758 13.36 30.91 -50.37
N ILE A 759 13.75 30.23 -49.29
CA ILE A 759 14.92 30.59 -48.49
C ILE A 759 16.13 29.81 -49.02
N GLU A 760 17.04 30.50 -49.70
CA GLU A 760 18.26 29.89 -50.26
C GLU A 760 19.39 29.68 -49.23
N ASP A 761 19.32 30.37 -48.08
CA ASP A 761 20.34 30.41 -47.04
C ASP A 761 20.28 29.26 -46.02
#